data_AF-Q01WI6-F1
#
_entry.id   AF-Q01WI6-F1
#
_cell.length_a   1.000
_cell.length_b   1.000
_cell.length_c   1.000
_cell.angle_alpha   90.00
_cell.angle_beta   90.00
_cell.angle_gamma   90.00
#
_symmetry.space_group_name_H-M   'P 1'
#
loop_
_entity.id
_entity.type
_entity.pdbx_description
1 polymer ?
#
loop_
_entity_poly.entity_id
_entity_poly.type
_entity_poly.pdbx_seq_one_letter_code
_entity_poly.pdbx_strand_id
1 'polypeptide(L)'
;MRILKLNRESAPRWRGALALTFVGAASLFCSSERPGFTPHDKAYHAAESLVNFVRPGLVIKISRGSLAADGAMQVQFSVTDPKGLPLDLNGVTTPGTIATSYVAAYIPAGQIEYISLIARPATGAAGTANQPAADRGGTLVKTADGQYTYTYSAKAPATFDRRQTVTFGTYASRDLTEFDLGTNASNDVFSFVPTGAPVVDVHDEIYTDTCNKCHDPLAAHGGSRRQVPLCVMCHNPGGGGTDTVDPDTGNSIDFRVMIHKIHMGSSLPSVQAGIPYRIIGFGGAINDWSTVVFPALGPQNCQMCHENGAPPQGGVWPPGAKAPNNPPPVNGTYWLTHPSRAACGPCHDDVNFATGKNHANLPQVTDNLCSTCHIPQGDLPFDLSILGAHVFPQYAPGVPGVVFTLQKIDNGLAGETPTVTFTLKNNAGTPINPGDMNLLNLVLGGPTADYQQTISEDARKAAGGNGTYAYKFTAPVPAKATGTWTVAIEGYKNITLLPGTVTETVVRDAGHNVILNFATDASPVTPHLVEFDNAHCNACHYSLSAHGTIRNEGQYCILCHNPTATDQAQRPAGQLPAQAIDMPVMVHRIHTGEDAIAGGQLTPYIVYGRGASVNDFSDVRYPGDRRNCDTCHTNGSQQVPVPATRIQVTNPRAFVTPMGPTAAACTACHTDKSAVAHTQLNTSPAFGESCDVCHGTTSTFSVDKVHARAL
;
A
#
# COMPACT_ATOMS: atom_id res chain seq x y z
N MET A 1 -37.27 30.21 23.48
CA MET A 1 -38.11 29.82 24.63
C MET A 1 -39.24 30.83 24.81
N ARG A 2 -40.41 30.59 24.21
CA ARG A 2 -41.74 31.03 24.68
C ARG A 2 -42.80 30.36 23.80
N ILE A 3 -43.71 29.69 24.48
CA ILE A 3 -44.81 28.85 23.99
C ILE A 3 -46.06 29.73 23.91
N LEU A 4 -46.94 29.55 22.91
CA LEU A 4 -48.38 29.32 23.12
C LEU A 4 -49.19 29.16 21.81
N LYS A 5 -50.00 28.09 21.83
CA LYS A 5 -51.03 27.65 20.89
C LYS A 5 -52.28 28.54 20.98
N LEU A 6 -53.14 28.49 19.95
CA LEU A 6 -54.61 28.46 20.13
C LEU A 6 -55.31 27.73 18.96
N ASN A 7 -56.39 27.03 19.32
CA ASN A 7 -57.10 25.95 18.62
C ASN A 7 -58.29 26.42 17.74
N ARG A 8 -58.62 25.55 16.75
CA ARG A 8 -59.95 25.00 16.30
C ARG A 8 -61.09 25.99 15.96
N GLU A 9 -62.10 25.75 15.11
CA GLU A 9 -62.87 24.60 14.57
C GLU A 9 -63.29 24.95 13.11
N SER A 10 -63.81 24.15 12.18
CA SER A 10 -64.92 23.19 12.22
C SER A 10 -65.12 22.62 10.78
N ALA A 11 -65.61 21.39 10.66
CA ALA A 11 -65.93 20.72 9.39
C ALA A 11 -67.42 20.93 8.98
N PRO A 12 -67.80 20.56 7.75
CA PRO A 12 -68.78 19.47 7.66
C PRO A 12 -68.55 18.45 6.52
N ARG A 13 -69.14 17.27 6.76
CA ARG A 13 -69.17 16.03 5.97
C ARG A 13 -70.24 16.09 4.85
N TRP A 14 -70.10 15.25 3.81
CA TRP A 14 -71.07 14.22 3.35
C TRP A 14 -70.56 13.55 2.05
N ARG A 15 -70.26 12.24 2.09
CA ARG A 15 -71.00 11.09 1.52
C ARG A 15 -70.61 10.70 0.08
N GLY A 16 -70.18 9.44 -0.06
CA GLY A 16 -70.06 8.75 -1.35
C GLY A 16 -69.22 7.48 -1.21
N ALA A 17 -69.88 6.34 -1.04
CA ALA A 17 -69.26 5.02 -0.96
C ALA A 17 -69.36 4.26 -2.29
N LEU A 18 -68.35 3.43 -2.53
CA LEU A 18 -68.27 2.24 -3.39
C LEU A 18 -68.37 2.38 -4.93
N ALA A 19 -67.26 2.04 -5.59
CA ALA A 19 -67.24 0.95 -6.57
C ALA A 19 -65.84 0.30 -6.61
N LEU A 20 -65.81 -1.02 -6.37
CA LEU A 20 -64.66 -1.90 -6.54
C LEU A 20 -64.36 -2.10 -8.03
N THR A 21 -63.08 -2.08 -8.39
CA THR A 21 -62.54 -2.89 -9.50
C THR A 21 -61.19 -3.47 -9.07
N PHE A 22 -61.17 -4.79 -8.92
CA PHE A 22 -59.97 -5.61 -8.79
C PHE A 22 -59.25 -5.66 -10.14
N VAL A 23 -58.00 -5.22 -10.20
CA VAL A 23 -57.02 -5.71 -11.18
C VAL A 23 -55.75 -6.03 -10.39
N GLY A 24 -55.34 -7.29 -10.47
CA GLY A 24 -54.19 -7.81 -9.75
C GLY A 24 -52.90 -7.12 -10.20
N ALA A 25 -52.13 -6.66 -9.23
CA ALA A 25 -50.73 -6.38 -9.40
C ALA A 25 -49.97 -7.54 -8.74
N ALA A 26 -49.53 -8.50 -9.56
CA ALA A 26 -48.34 -9.25 -9.25
C ALA A 26 -47.20 -8.23 -9.21
N SER A 27 -46.82 -7.80 -8.01
CA SER A 27 -45.61 -7.02 -7.80
C SER A 27 -44.44 -7.92 -8.17
N LEU A 28 -43.97 -7.79 -9.41
CA LEU A 28 -42.61 -8.14 -9.77
C LEU A 28 -41.70 -7.44 -8.77
N PHE A 29 -41.00 -8.23 -7.95
CA PHE A 29 -39.77 -7.79 -7.32
C PHE A 29 -38.79 -7.50 -8.47
N CYS A 30 -38.79 -6.26 -8.97
CA CYS A 30 -37.66 -5.75 -9.72
C CYS A 30 -36.46 -5.76 -8.77
N SER A 31 -35.59 -6.76 -8.93
CA SER A 31 -34.22 -6.72 -8.44
C SER A 31 -33.49 -5.62 -9.21
N SER A 32 -33.51 -4.40 -8.66
CA SER A 32 -32.63 -3.35 -9.14
C SER A 32 -31.99 -2.66 -7.95
N GLU A 33 -30.91 -3.26 -7.49
CA GLU A 33 -29.58 -2.65 -7.46
C GLU A 33 -28.60 -3.83 -7.25
N ARG A 34 -27.36 -3.74 -7.71
CA ARG A 34 -26.29 -4.66 -7.28
C ARG A 34 -25.50 -3.96 -6.16
N PRO A 35 -25.94 -3.88 -4.88
CA PRO A 35 -25.07 -3.37 -3.85
C PRO A 35 -24.24 -4.52 -3.30
N GLY A 36 -22.91 -4.39 -3.38
CA GLY A 36 -21.94 -5.20 -2.64
C GLY A 36 -20.67 -5.60 -3.39
N PHE A 37 -20.66 -5.59 -4.73
CA PHE A 37 -19.51 -6.00 -5.54
C PHE A 37 -19.03 -4.86 -6.44
N THR A 38 -17.72 -4.74 -6.59
CA THR A 38 -17.01 -3.77 -7.43
C THR A 38 -16.52 -4.44 -8.72
N PRO A 39 -16.11 -3.69 -9.76
CA PRO A 39 -15.50 -4.27 -10.95
C PRO A 39 -14.29 -5.17 -10.69
N HIS A 40 -13.64 -5.03 -9.53
CA HIS A 40 -12.53 -5.87 -9.07
C HIS A 40 -12.97 -7.24 -8.57
N ASP A 41 -14.26 -7.50 -8.41
CA ASP A 41 -14.77 -8.76 -7.88
C ASP A 41 -15.27 -9.65 -9.02
N LYS A 42 -14.86 -10.93 -9.02
CA LYS A 42 -15.38 -11.90 -10.02
C LYS A 42 -16.91 -11.98 -9.99
N ALA A 43 -17.50 -11.82 -8.80
CA ALA A 43 -18.94 -11.79 -8.60
C ALA A 43 -19.66 -10.65 -9.35
N TYR A 44 -18.98 -9.53 -9.62
CA TYR A 44 -19.54 -8.42 -10.40
C TYR A 44 -19.80 -8.81 -11.87
N HIS A 45 -18.93 -9.65 -12.43
CA HIS A 45 -18.98 -10.09 -13.83
C HIS A 45 -19.77 -11.38 -14.04
N ALA A 46 -20.19 -12.04 -12.96
CA ALA A 46 -20.98 -13.26 -12.99
C ALA A 46 -22.44 -13.01 -13.38
N ALA A 47 -23.11 -14.04 -13.91
CA ALA A 47 -24.54 -13.99 -14.19
C ALA A 47 -25.33 -13.72 -12.91
N GLU A 48 -26.35 -12.85 -12.97
CA GLU A 48 -27.15 -12.50 -11.78
C GLU A 48 -27.80 -13.73 -11.13
N SER A 49 -28.24 -14.71 -11.93
CA SER A 49 -28.76 -15.98 -11.43
C SER A 49 -27.71 -16.76 -10.63
N LEU A 50 -26.45 -16.78 -11.10
CA LEU A 50 -25.34 -17.42 -10.38
C LEU A 50 -25.04 -16.68 -9.08
N VAL A 51 -24.98 -15.35 -9.11
CA VAL A 51 -24.76 -14.53 -7.91
C VAL A 51 -25.87 -14.73 -6.88
N ASN A 52 -27.13 -14.76 -7.31
CA ASN A 52 -28.28 -14.95 -6.43
C ASN A 52 -28.33 -16.36 -5.83
N PHE A 53 -27.86 -17.37 -6.58
CA PHE A 53 -27.78 -18.75 -6.11
C PHE A 53 -26.59 -18.99 -5.18
N VAL A 54 -25.37 -18.61 -5.58
CA VAL A 54 -24.13 -18.87 -4.84
C VAL A 54 -23.98 -17.94 -3.65
N ARG A 55 -24.41 -16.68 -3.81
CA ARG A 55 -24.27 -15.60 -2.82
C ARG A 55 -22.82 -15.45 -2.37
N PRO A 56 -21.94 -14.97 -3.26
CA PRO A 56 -20.49 -14.98 -3.05
C PRO A 56 -20.07 -14.17 -1.82
N GLY A 57 -18.95 -14.56 -1.21
CA GLY A 57 -18.41 -13.94 0.00
C GLY A 57 -18.58 -14.79 1.24
N LEU A 58 -17.91 -14.37 2.31
CA LEU A 58 -17.90 -15.02 3.61
C LEU A 58 -17.71 -13.96 4.70
N VAL A 59 -18.60 -13.96 5.69
CA VAL A 59 -18.47 -13.16 6.91
C VAL A 59 -18.60 -14.10 8.09
N ILE A 60 -17.57 -14.16 8.92
CA ILE A 60 -17.63 -14.84 10.22
C ILE A 60 -17.73 -13.81 11.34
N LYS A 61 -18.57 -14.08 12.33
CA LYS A 61 -18.74 -13.23 13.52
C LYS A 61 -18.87 -14.07 14.78
N ILE A 62 -18.02 -13.81 15.77
CA ILE A 62 -18.10 -14.41 17.09
C ILE A 62 -19.12 -13.61 17.92
N SER A 63 -20.13 -14.29 18.43
CA SER A 63 -21.19 -13.68 19.24
C SER A 63 -20.93 -13.82 20.74
N ARG A 64 -20.22 -14.88 21.15
CA ARG A 64 -19.95 -15.17 22.56
C ARG A 64 -18.74 -16.07 22.76
N GLY A 65 -17.97 -15.79 23.81
CA GLY A 65 -16.99 -16.70 24.39
C GLY A 65 -17.38 -17.10 25.82
N SER A 66 -16.95 -18.29 26.25
CA SER A 66 -17.02 -18.71 27.65
C SER A 66 -15.77 -19.50 28.06
N LEU A 67 -15.35 -19.28 29.30
CA LEU A 67 -14.29 -20.02 29.99
C LEU A 67 -14.79 -20.44 31.38
N ALA A 68 -15.00 -21.74 31.54
CA ALA A 68 -15.46 -22.35 32.78
C ALA A 68 -14.34 -22.44 33.83
N ALA A 69 -14.71 -22.68 35.09
CA ALA A 69 -13.76 -22.79 36.20
C ALA A 69 -12.83 -24.01 36.09
N ASP A 70 -13.25 -25.06 35.36
CA ASP A 70 -12.44 -26.24 35.08
C ASP A 70 -11.53 -26.06 33.84
N GLY A 71 -11.48 -24.85 33.27
CA GLY A 71 -10.69 -24.53 32.09
C GLY A 71 -11.38 -24.84 30.75
N ALA A 72 -12.60 -25.40 30.74
CA ALA A 72 -13.30 -25.66 29.48
C ALA A 72 -13.64 -24.36 28.74
N MET A 73 -13.32 -24.32 27.44
CA MET A 73 -13.52 -23.18 26.57
C MET A 73 -14.59 -23.48 25.52
N GLN A 74 -15.42 -22.49 25.22
CA GLN A 74 -16.42 -22.59 24.15
C GLN A 74 -16.64 -21.23 23.48
N VAL A 75 -16.73 -21.25 22.15
CA VAL A 75 -17.04 -20.07 21.33
C VAL A 75 -18.32 -20.30 20.52
N GLN A 76 -19.16 -19.28 20.45
CA GLN A 76 -20.35 -19.24 19.62
C GLN A 76 -20.12 -18.22 18.50
N PHE A 77 -20.42 -18.61 17.27
CA PHE A 77 -20.19 -17.77 16.11
C PHE A 77 -21.26 -18.01 15.05
N SER A 78 -21.38 -17.04 14.13
CA SER A 78 -22.18 -17.14 12.93
C SER A 78 -21.32 -17.03 11.68
N VAL A 79 -21.73 -17.72 10.62
CA VAL A 79 -21.23 -17.53 9.26
C VAL A 79 -22.36 -17.08 8.35
N THR A 80 -22.13 -15.99 7.63
CA THR A 80 -23.09 -15.42 6.68
C THR A 80 -22.41 -15.04 5.38
N ASP A 81 -23.21 -14.78 4.35
CA ASP A 81 -22.76 -13.99 3.22
C ASP A 81 -22.65 -12.49 3.61
N PRO A 82 -22.14 -11.61 2.73
CA PRO A 82 -22.06 -10.18 2.99
C PRO A 82 -23.42 -9.48 3.18
N LYS A 83 -24.54 -10.11 2.79
CA LYS A 83 -25.90 -9.59 2.94
C LYS A 83 -26.60 -10.14 4.19
N GLY A 84 -25.90 -10.91 5.02
CA GLY A 84 -26.41 -11.47 6.27
C GLY A 84 -27.21 -12.77 6.14
N LEU A 85 -27.26 -13.40 4.95
CA LEU A 85 -27.88 -14.72 4.84
C LEU A 85 -26.99 -15.76 5.55
N PRO A 86 -27.54 -16.60 6.44
CA PRO A 86 -26.83 -17.70 7.06
C PRO A 86 -26.23 -18.68 6.03
N LEU A 87 -24.97 -19.09 6.24
CA LEU A 87 -24.27 -20.07 5.40
C LEU A 87 -24.13 -21.43 6.10
N ASP A 88 -24.22 -22.50 5.32
CA ASP A 88 -23.96 -23.86 5.77
C ASP A 88 -22.49 -24.23 5.55
N LEU A 89 -21.83 -24.71 6.62
CA LEU A 89 -20.41 -25.07 6.56
C LEU A 89 -20.13 -26.26 5.64
N ASN A 90 -21.09 -27.19 5.51
CA ASN A 90 -20.92 -28.40 4.71
C ASN A 90 -21.20 -28.18 3.22
N GLY A 91 -21.65 -26.98 2.82
CA GLY A 91 -22.00 -26.70 1.44
C GLY A 91 -23.27 -27.41 0.94
N VAL A 92 -24.10 -27.97 1.83
CA VAL A 92 -25.28 -28.78 1.46
C VAL A 92 -26.47 -27.89 1.13
N THR A 93 -26.77 -26.91 1.97
CA THR A 93 -27.91 -26.00 1.75
C THR A 93 -27.52 -24.67 1.12
N THR A 94 -26.23 -24.31 1.14
CA THR A 94 -25.69 -23.12 0.47
C THR A 94 -24.40 -23.51 -0.26
N PRO A 95 -24.15 -23.03 -1.49
CA PRO A 95 -22.99 -23.48 -2.27
C PRO A 95 -21.63 -23.20 -1.62
N GLY A 96 -20.69 -24.13 -1.78
CA GLY A 96 -19.32 -24.00 -1.30
C GLY A 96 -19.12 -24.41 0.15
N THR A 97 -18.19 -25.34 0.38
CA THR A 97 -17.80 -25.79 1.71
C THR A 97 -17.01 -24.70 2.44
N ILE A 98 -17.19 -24.58 3.75
CA ILE A 98 -16.51 -23.61 4.59
C ILE A 98 -15.66 -24.35 5.64
N ALA A 99 -14.35 -24.16 5.58
CA ALA A 99 -13.43 -24.58 6.62
C ALA A 99 -13.31 -23.50 7.69
N THR A 100 -13.36 -23.87 8.96
CA THR A 100 -13.19 -22.97 10.12
C THR A 100 -12.05 -23.45 11.02
N SER A 101 -11.45 -22.53 11.77
CA SER A 101 -10.38 -22.84 12.74
C SER A 101 -10.39 -21.86 13.90
N TYR A 102 -10.02 -22.35 15.09
CA TYR A 102 -10.29 -21.66 16.36
C TYR A 102 -9.01 -21.49 17.18
N VAL A 103 -8.71 -20.26 17.60
CA VAL A 103 -7.57 -19.92 18.48
C VAL A 103 -8.09 -19.34 19.78
N ALA A 104 -7.27 -19.44 20.84
CA ALA A 104 -7.57 -18.87 22.15
C ALA A 104 -6.29 -18.32 22.77
N ALA A 105 -6.37 -17.11 23.30
CA ALA A 105 -5.27 -16.42 23.99
C ALA A 105 -5.83 -15.56 25.13
N TYR A 106 -4.95 -15.06 26.00
CA TYR A 106 -5.32 -14.13 27.04
C TYR A 106 -4.26 -13.03 27.21
N ILE A 107 -4.66 -11.91 27.79
CA ILE A 107 -3.76 -10.83 28.18
C ILE A 107 -3.67 -10.83 29.71
N PRO A 108 -2.48 -11.00 30.32
CA PRO A 108 -2.31 -10.87 31.75
C PRO A 108 -2.73 -9.47 32.25
N ALA A 109 -3.22 -9.39 33.49
CA ALA A 109 -3.73 -8.13 34.04
C ALA A 109 -2.66 -7.03 34.03
N GLY A 110 -3.01 -5.86 33.49
CA GLY A 110 -2.11 -4.70 33.36
C GLY A 110 -0.99 -4.88 32.34
N GLN A 111 -1.08 -5.88 31.46
CA GLN A 111 -0.20 -6.07 30.30
C GLN A 111 -0.98 -5.79 29.03
N ILE A 112 -0.28 -5.75 27.90
CA ILE A 112 -0.92 -5.63 26.58
C ILE A 112 -0.61 -6.82 25.65
N GLU A 113 0.35 -7.67 26.02
CA GLU A 113 0.81 -8.77 25.16
C GLU A 113 -0.03 -10.03 25.38
N TYR A 114 -0.31 -10.74 24.29
CA TYR A 114 -1.02 -12.02 24.35
C TYR A 114 -0.13 -13.16 24.83
N ILE A 115 -0.74 -14.09 25.56
CA ILE A 115 -0.23 -15.44 25.78
C ILE A 115 -1.25 -16.42 25.21
N SER A 116 -0.82 -17.29 24.30
CA SER A 116 -1.71 -18.29 23.70
C SER A 116 -2.04 -19.41 24.70
N LEU A 117 -3.29 -19.82 24.72
CA LEU A 117 -3.76 -20.95 25.54
C LEU A 117 -3.58 -22.31 24.83
N ILE A 118 -3.20 -22.28 23.57
CA ILE A 118 -3.10 -23.45 22.71
C ILE A 118 -1.77 -23.38 21.97
N ALA A 119 -0.96 -24.43 22.12
CA ALA A 119 0.32 -24.57 21.43
C ALA A 119 0.56 -26.02 21.02
N ARG A 120 1.50 -26.21 20.10
CA ARG A 120 1.93 -27.51 19.61
C ARG A 120 3.44 -27.57 19.49
N PRO A 121 4.05 -28.72 19.82
CA PRO A 121 5.45 -28.93 19.51
C PRO A 121 5.65 -28.95 17.99
N ALA A 122 6.60 -28.15 17.54
CA ALA A 122 7.18 -28.18 16.21
C ALA A 122 8.68 -28.42 16.35
N THR A 123 9.22 -29.36 15.58
CA THR A 123 10.64 -29.76 15.64
C THR A 123 11.29 -29.48 14.31
N GLY A 124 12.45 -28.82 14.36
CA GLY A 124 13.27 -28.46 13.21
C GLY A 124 14.76 -28.53 13.57
N ALA A 125 15.61 -28.04 12.68
CA ALA A 125 17.06 -28.11 12.85
C ALA A 125 17.61 -27.37 14.08
N ALA A 126 16.97 -26.30 14.53
CA ALA A 126 17.37 -25.50 15.69
C ALA A 126 16.80 -26.04 17.02
N GLY A 127 15.85 -26.99 16.98
CA GLY A 127 15.33 -27.64 18.17
C GLY A 127 13.82 -27.90 18.10
N THR A 128 13.19 -28.03 19.27
CA THR A 128 11.73 -28.12 19.40
C THR A 128 11.20 -26.86 20.06
N ALA A 129 10.17 -26.27 19.48
CA ALA A 129 9.47 -25.10 19.99
C ALA A 129 7.98 -25.44 20.16
N ASN A 130 7.39 -25.09 21.31
CA ASN A 130 5.96 -25.25 21.52
C ASN A 130 5.21 -24.02 20.97
N GLN A 131 5.02 -23.98 19.65
CA GLN A 131 4.46 -22.83 18.97
C GLN A 131 2.95 -22.68 19.20
N PRO A 132 2.44 -21.45 19.39
CA PRO A 132 1.01 -21.17 19.35
C PRO A 132 0.29 -21.76 18.14
N ALA A 133 -0.92 -22.28 18.34
CA ALA A 133 -1.67 -22.95 17.29
C ALA A 133 -3.20 -22.81 17.46
N ALA A 134 -3.95 -23.05 16.38
CA ALA A 134 -5.39 -23.28 16.47
C ALA A 134 -5.69 -24.66 17.07
N ASP A 135 -6.80 -24.83 17.79
CA ASP A 135 -7.25 -26.09 18.40
C ASP A 135 -7.42 -27.22 17.35
N ARG A 136 -7.27 -28.48 17.77
CA ARG A 136 -7.56 -29.66 16.93
C ARG A 136 -8.27 -30.70 17.78
N GLY A 137 -9.37 -31.24 17.26
CA GLY A 137 -10.13 -32.29 17.93
C GLY A 137 -11.21 -31.78 18.89
N GLY A 138 -11.51 -30.47 18.89
CA GLY A 138 -12.71 -29.95 19.52
C GLY A 138 -13.98 -30.39 18.77
N THR A 139 -15.13 -30.07 19.35
CA THR A 139 -16.43 -30.48 18.83
C THR A 139 -17.21 -29.27 18.32
N LEU A 140 -17.65 -29.33 17.07
CA LEU A 140 -18.48 -28.32 16.44
C LEU A 140 -19.94 -28.78 16.40
N VAL A 141 -20.86 -27.95 16.90
CA VAL A 141 -22.29 -28.22 16.91
C VAL A 141 -23.02 -27.08 16.20
N LYS A 142 -23.84 -27.40 15.19
CA LYS A 142 -24.78 -26.46 14.58
C LYS A 142 -25.93 -26.21 15.55
N THR A 143 -26.12 -24.95 15.96
CA THR A 143 -27.18 -24.56 16.90
C THR A 143 -28.40 -23.96 16.18
N ALA A 144 -28.16 -23.31 15.05
CA ALA A 144 -29.19 -22.85 14.11
C ALA A 144 -28.57 -22.70 12.72
N ASP A 145 -29.35 -22.30 11.72
CA ASP A 145 -28.80 -22.01 10.39
C ASP A 145 -27.75 -20.89 10.47
N GLY A 146 -26.57 -21.17 9.92
CA GLY A 146 -25.40 -20.31 10.00
C GLY A 146 -24.88 -20.02 11.40
N GLN A 147 -25.37 -20.68 12.46
CA GLN A 147 -24.90 -20.47 13.83
C GLN A 147 -24.36 -21.77 14.41
N TYR A 148 -23.19 -21.66 15.03
CA TYR A 148 -22.44 -22.80 15.51
C TYR A 148 -21.82 -22.51 16.86
N THR A 149 -21.64 -23.58 17.62
CA THR A 149 -20.89 -23.59 18.87
C THR A 149 -19.72 -24.54 18.72
N TYR A 150 -18.51 -24.04 18.94
CA TYR A 150 -17.30 -24.85 19.01
C TYR A 150 -16.84 -24.98 20.46
N THR A 151 -16.76 -26.22 20.94
CA THR A 151 -16.15 -26.56 22.22
C THR A 151 -14.72 -27.01 21.96
N TYR A 152 -13.77 -26.31 22.56
CA TYR A 152 -12.34 -26.59 22.39
C TYR A 152 -11.97 -27.93 23.05
N SER A 153 -11.04 -28.65 22.43
CA SER A 153 -10.43 -29.82 23.08
C SER A 153 -9.39 -29.40 24.13
N ALA A 154 -8.64 -28.32 23.83
CA ALA A 154 -7.75 -27.69 24.79
C ALA A 154 -8.55 -27.03 25.93
N LYS A 155 -7.97 -27.09 27.14
CA LYS A 155 -8.47 -26.38 28.31
C LYS A 155 -7.45 -25.34 28.75
N ALA A 156 -7.93 -24.21 29.25
CA ALA A 156 -7.06 -23.32 30.02
C ALA A 156 -6.62 -24.04 31.31
N PRO A 157 -5.47 -23.66 31.91
CA PRO A 157 -5.06 -24.21 33.20
C PRO A 157 -6.16 -24.06 34.26
N ALA A 158 -6.37 -25.08 35.10
CA ALA A 158 -7.37 -24.99 36.17
C ALA A 158 -7.09 -23.84 37.18
N THR A 159 -5.85 -23.35 37.22
CA THR A 159 -5.39 -22.21 38.03
C THR A 159 -5.47 -20.86 37.30
N PHE A 160 -6.11 -20.80 36.13
CA PHE A 160 -6.21 -19.57 35.34
C PHE A 160 -6.95 -18.45 36.09
N ASP A 161 -6.39 -17.23 36.10
CA ASP A 161 -7.05 -16.07 36.69
C ASP A 161 -8.15 -15.56 35.76
N ARG A 162 -9.40 -15.91 36.11
CA ARG A 162 -10.61 -15.58 35.35
C ARG A 162 -10.95 -14.08 35.31
N ARG A 163 -10.14 -13.20 35.92
CA ARG A 163 -10.25 -11.74 35.81
C ARG A 163 -9.44 -11.15 34.65
N GLN A 164 -8.62 -11.96 33.99
CA GLN A 164 -7.83 -11.55 32.82
C GLN A 164 -8.69 -11.48 31.55
N THR A 165 -8.31 -10.62 30.61
CA THR A 165 -8.93 -10.57 29.28
C THR A 165 -8.61 -11.86 28.53
N VAL A 166 -9.63 -12.58 28.09
CA VAL A 166 -9.52 -13.75 27.21
C VAL A 166 -10.03 -13.36 25.83
N THR A 167 -9.31 -13.74 24.79
CA THR A 167 -9.70 -13.53 23.40
C THR A 167 -9.82 -14.86 22.68
N PHE A 168 -10.94 -15.05 21.98
CA PHE A 168 -11.11 -16.11 21.00
C PHE A 168 -11.03 -15.55 19.60
N GLY A 169 -10.33 -16.25 18.72
CA GLY A 169 -10.21 -15.89 17.31
C GLY A 169 -10.71 -17.04 16.43
N THR A 170 -11.39 -16.71 15.35
CA THR A 170 -11.82 -17.68 14.34
C THR A 170 -11.43 -17.18 12.96
N TYR A 171 -10.86 -18.06 12.14
CA TYR A 171 -10.63 -17.81 10.72
C TYR A 171 -11.29 -18.88 9.88
N ALA A 172 -11.77 -18.47 8.72
CA ALA A 172 -12.55 -19.32 7.84
C ALA A 172 -12.23 -19.09 6.36
N SER A 173 -12.43 -20.12 5.56
CA SER A 173 -12.31 -20.08 4.10
C SER A 173 -13.46 -20.83 3.44
N ARG A 174 -14.13 -20.18 2.48
CA ARG A 174 -15.22 -20.73 1.68
C ARG A 174 -14.73 -20.99 0.28
N ASP A 175 -14.81 -22.23 -0.18
CA ASP A 175 -14.41 -22.62 -1.53
C ASP A 175 -15.59 -22.45 -2.50
N LEU A 176 -15.45 -21.54 -3.47
CA LEU A 176 -16.40 -21.32 -4.57
C LEU A 176 -15.73 -21.52 -5.94
N THR A 177 -14.63 -22.26 -5.99
CA THR A 177 -13.88 -22.50 -7.23
C THR A 177 -14.70 -23.24 -8.30
N GLU A 178 -15.62 -24.12 -7.90
CA GLU A 178 -16.59 -24.79 -8.79
C GLU A 178 -17.42 -23.78 -9.62
N PHE A 179 -17.62 -22.58 -9.09
CA PHE A 179 -18.41 -21.51 -9.72
C PHE A 179 -17.56 -20.42 -10.37
N ASP A 180 -16.24 -20.64 -10.48
CA ASP A 180 -15.25 -19.63 -10.92
C ASP A 180 -15.27 -18.36 -10.06
N LEU A 181 -15.59 -18.48 -8.77
CA LEU A 181 -15.61 -17.35 -7.82
C LEU A 181 -14.46 -17.39 -6.81
N GLY A 182 -13.59 -18.40 -6.91
CA GLY A 182 -12.39 -18.57 -6.09
C GLY A 182 -12.69 -18.90 -4.62
N THR A 183 -11.74 -18.58 -3.74
CA THR A 183 -11.86 -18.86 -2.30
C THR A 183 -12.03 -17.58 -1.51
N ASN A 184 -13.08 -17.49 -0.70
CA ASN A 184 -13.32 -16.32 0.15
C ASN A 184 -12.84 -16.56 1.58
N ALA A 185 -12.22 -15.58 2.21
CA ALA A 185 -11.72 -15.70 3.57
C ALA A 185 -12.33 -14.66 4.51
N SER A 186 -12.51 -15.04 5.77
CA SER A 186 -13.04 -14.14 6.81
C SER A 186 -12.44 -14.48 8.16
N ASN A 187 -12.16 -13.45 8.98
CA ASN A 187 -11.61 -13.58 10.32
C ASN A 187 -12.45 -12.75 11.29
N ASP A 188 -12.48 -13.19 12.55
CA ASP A 188 -13.06 -12.41 13.63
C ASP A 188 -12.39 -12.77 14.96
N VAL A 189 -12.31 -11.79 15.86
CA VAL A 189 -11.81 -11.97 17.23
C VAL A 189 -12.82 -11.40 18.22
N PHE A 190 -12.89 -11.99 19.41
CA PHE A 190 -13.80 -11.57 20.47
C PHE A 190 -13.10 -11.65 21.82
N SER A 191 -12.98 -10.51 22.48
CA SER A 191 -12.37 -10.37 23.81
C SER A 191 -13.43 -10.22 24.90
N PHE A 192 -13.23 -10.90 26.02
CA PHE A 192 -14.12 -10.85 27.19
C PHE A 192 -13.36 -11.16 28.48
N VAL A 193 -13.90 -10.74 29.62
CA VAL A 193 -13.41 -11.19 30.93
C VAL A 193 -14.34 -12.30 31.44
N PRO A 194 -13.84 -13.51 31.79
CA PRO A 194 -14.69 -14.63 32.20
C PRO A 194 -15.59 -14.38 33.43
N THR A 195 -15.29 -13.39 34.27
CA THR A 195 -16.15 -12.95 35.39
C THR A 195 -17.31 -12.04 34.95
N GLY A 196 -17.34 -11.59 33.69
CA GLY A 196 -18.29 -10.60 33.18
C GLY A 196 -17.88 -9.15 33.41
N ALA A 197 -16.68 -8.90 33.94
CA ALA A 197 -16.13 -7.54 34.05
C ALA A 197 -15.87 -6.92 32.65
N PRO A 198 -15.84 -5.59 32.54
CA PRO A 198 -15.43 -4.93 31.30
C PRO A 198 -14.00 -5.31 30.89
N VAL A 199 -13.76 -5.41 29.58
CA VAL A 199 -12.41 -5.54 29.02
C VAL A 199 -11.69 -4.21 29.17
N VAL A 200 -10.52 -4.23 29.80
CA VAL A 200 -9.67 -3.04 30.01
C VAL A 200 -8.27 -3.21 29.43
N ASP A 201 -7.71 -4.42 29.50
CA ASP A 201 -6.44 -4.77 28.89
C ASP A 201 -6.70 -5.27 27.45
N VAL A 202 -6.12 -4.57 26.46
CA VAL A 202 -6.26 -4.85 25.02
C VAL A 202 -4.90 -4.77 24.31
N HIS A 203 -4.76 -5.47 23.18
CA HIS A 203 -3.59 -5.40 22.31
C HIS A 203 -3.93 -4.62 21.03
N ASP A 204 -4.20 -3.32 21.19
CA ASP A 204 -4.63 -2.45 20.09
C ASP A 204 -3.55 -1.40 19.80
N GLU A 205 -2.54 -1.78 19.01
CA GLU A 205 -1.45 -0.89 18.60
C GLU A 205 -1.55 -0.40 17.14
N ILE A 206 -2.00 -1.27 16.22
CA ILE A 206 -2.05 -1.00 14.77
C ILE A 206 -3.32 -1.63 14.18
N TYR A 207 -3.93 -0.97 13.17
CA TYR A 207 -5.06 -1.52 12.42
C TYR A 207 -4.60 -2.31 11.19
N THR A 208 -5.37 -3.33 10.80
CA THR A 208 -5.14 -4.08 9.57
C THR A 208 -5.22 -3.19 8.32
N ASP A 209 -6.10 -2.19 8.32
CA ASP A 209 -6.26 -1.27 7.20
C ASP A 209 -5.00 -0.45 6.91
N THR A 210 -4.18 -0.19 7.93
CA THR A 210 -2.89 0.47 7.72
C THR A 210 -1.93 -0.43 6.93
N CYS A 211 -1.91 -1.74 7.21
CA CYS A 211 -1.13 -2.70 6.40
C CYS A 211 -1.67 -2.77 4.96
N ASN A 212 -2.98 -2.68 4.79
CA ASN A 212 -3.65 -2.76 3.49
C ASN A 212 -3.49 -1.51 2.60
N LYS A 213 -2.72 -0.51 3.05
CA LYS A 213 -2.29 0.59 2.16
C LYS A 213 -1.27 0.13 1.13
N CYS A 214 -0.50 -0.89 1.49
CA CYS A 214 0.49 -1.54 0.62
C CYS A 214 0.07 -2.97 0.23
N HIS A 215 -0.48 -3.73 1.19
CA HIS A 215 -1.01 -5.06 0.93
C HIS A 215 -2.45 -4.99 0.41
N ASP A 216 -2.89 -5.94 -0.41
CA ASP A 216 -4.25 -5.92 -0.93
C ASP A 216 -4.83 -7.31 -1.25
N PRO A 217 -5.57 -7.91 -0.30
CA PRO A 217 -5.49 -7.65 1.14
C PRO A 217 -4.21 -8.28 1.74
N LEU A 218 -3.84 -7.89 2.95
CA LEU A 218 -2.91 -8.65 3.77
C LEU A 218 -3.42 -10.09 3.90
N ALA A 219 -2.60 -11.05 3.49
CA ALA A 219 -3.00 -12.45 3.41
C ALA A 219 -1.81 -13.37 3.70
N ALA A 220 -1.93 -14.20 4.73
CA ALA A 220 -0.91 -15.16 5.12
C ALA A 220 -1.48 -16.58 5.25
N HIS A 221 -0.58 -17.57 5.25
CA HIS A 221 -0.90 -18.98 5.47
C HIS A 221 -1.98 -19.55 4.53
N GLY A 222 -1.76 -19.43 3.22
CA GLY A 222 -2.75 -19.83 2.20
C GLY A 222 -3.90 -18.83 2.02
N GLY A 223 -3.79 -17.65 2.63
CA GLY A 223 -4.69 -16.52 2.44
C GLY A 223 -5.88 -16.45 3.40
N SER A 224 -6.02 -17.44 4.28
CA SER A 224 -7.13 -17.51 5.24
C SER A 224 -6.96 -16.57 6.44
N ARG A 225 -5.76 -16.03 6.69
CA ARG A 225 -5.45 -15.15 7.82
C ARG A 225 -5.09 -13.77 7.29
N ARG A 226 -5.95 -12.79 7.58
CA ARG A 226 -5.92 -11.45 6.99
C ARG A 226 -5.91 -10.31 8.01
N GLN A 227 -6.26 -10.57 9.28
CA GLN A 227 -6.41 -9.53 10.30
C GLN A 227 -5.30 -9.56 11.35
N VAL A 228 -4.67 -8.41 11.58
CA VAL A 228 -3.62 -8.22 12.61
C VAL A 228 -4.08 -8.67 14.00
N PRO A 229 -5.28 -8.34 14.49
CA PRO A 229 -5.77 -8.83 15.78
C PRO A 229 -5.80 -10.36 15.92
N LEU A 230 -5.94 -11.09 14.81
CA LEU A 230 -5.84 -12.54 14.80
C LEU A 230 -4.37 -13.00 14.83
N CYS A 231 -3.50 -12.34 14.04
CA CYS A 231 -2.09 -12.70 13.93
C CYS A 231 -1.39 -12.70 15.29
N VAL A 232 -1.57 -11.63 16.07
CA VAL A 232 -0.92 -11.43 17.38
C VAL A 232 -1.35 -12.44 18.44
N MET A 233 -2.48 -13.13 18.26
CA MET A 233 -2.88 -14.22 19.16
C MET A 233 -1.98 -15.45 19.04
N CYS A 234 -1.27 -15.61 17.92
CA CYS A 234 -0.30 -16.69 17.68
C CYS A 234 1.14 -16.18 17.62
N HIS A 235 1.36 -15.04 16.96
CA HIS A 235 2.65 -14.39 16.83
C HIS A 235 2.86 -13.40 17.99
N ASN A 236 2.93 -13.90 19.21
CA ASN A 236 3.17 -13.09 20.42
C ASN A 236 4.60 -13.27 20.95
N PRO A 237 4.99 -12.57 22.04
CA PRO A 237 6.32 -12.78 22.66
C PRO A 237 6.51 -14.16 23.32
N GLY A 238 5.48 -15.02 23.36
CA GLY A 238 5.51 -16.30 24.04
C GLY A 238 5.19 -16.19 25.53
N GLY A 239 5.37 -17.30 26.26
CA GLY A 239 5.02 -17.41 27.69
C GLY A 239 3.92 -18.43 27.93
N GLY A 240 3.63 -18.73 29.20
CA GLY A 240 2.62 -19.75 29.56
C GLY A 240 2.92 -21.14 29.02
N GLY A 241 4.18 -21.46 28.73
CA GLY A 241 4.62 -22.71 28.10
C GLY A 241 4.63 -22.70 26.57
N THR A 242 4.46 -21.52 25.93
CA THR A 242 4.57 -21.35 24.49
C THR A 242 5.90 -20.69 24.09
N ASP A 243 6.46 -21.13 22.97
CA ASP A 243 7.70 -20.62 22.38
C ASP A 243 7.39 -20.03 21.00
N THR A 244 7.75 -18.77 20.77
CA THR A 244 7.46 -18.07 19.51
C THR A 244 8.74 -17.91 18.68
N VAL A 245 9.27 -19.06 18.27
CA VAL A 245 10.44 -19.18 17.39
C VAL A 245 10.17 -20.19 16.27
N ASP A 246 10.75 -19.97 15.10
CA ASP A 246 10.87 -20.97 14.04
C ASP A 246 11.88 -22.05 14.46
N PRO A 247 11.45 -23.31 14.64
CA PRO A 247 12.33 -24.38 15.12
C PRO A 247 13.38 -24.82 14.09
N ASP A 248 13.32 -24.38 12.83
CA ASP A 248 14.34 -24.67 11.83
C ASP A 248 15.48 -23.64 11.83
N THR A 249 15.17 -22.36 12.01
CA THR A 249 16.16 -21.28 11.94
C THR A 249 16.53 -20.69 13.29
N GLY A 250 15.70 -20.88 14.31
CA GLY A 250 15.80 -20.19 15.60
C GLY A 250 15.34 -18.74 15.56
N ASN A 251 14.91 -18.21 14.41
CA ASN A 251 14.38 -16.85 14.32
C ASN A 251 13.06 -16.71 15.08
N SER A 252 12.86 -15.60 15.77
CA SER A 252 11.58 -15.33 16.44
C SER A 252 10.45 -15.14 15.43
N ILE A 253 9.28 -15.65 15.79
CA ILE A 253 8.00 -15.42 15.11
C ILE A 253 7.06 -14.54 15.97
N ASP A 254 7.56 -13.84 16.99
CA ASP A 254 6.84 -12.72 17.62
C ASP A 254 6.50 -11.69 16.52
N PHE A 255 5.24 -11.25 16.44
CA PHE A 255 4.76 -10.36 15.39
C PHE A 255 5.60 -9.09 15.29
N ARG A 256 5.93 -8.47 16.43
CA ARG A 256 6.76 -7.27 16.46
C ARG A 256 8.16 -7.52 15.88
N VAL A 257 8.79 -8.64 16.25
CA VAL A 257 10.14 -8.98 15.77
C VAL A 257 10.13 -9.35 14.29
N MET A 258 9.21 -10.22 13.92
CA MET A 258 9.09 -10.77 12.58
C MET A 258 8.75 -9.67 11.57
N ILE A 259 7.73 -8.86 11.84
CA ILE A 259 7.26 -7.83 10.92
C ILE A 259 8.33 -6.74 10.72
N HIS A 260 9.01 -6.29 11.78
CA HIS A 260 10.13 -5.36 11.62
C HIS A 260 11.26 -5.95 10.77
N LYS A 261 11.69 -7.20 11.03
CA LYS A 261 12.75 -7.83 10.23
C LYS A 261 12.35 -8.06 8.77
N ILE A 262 11.11 -8.45 8.49
CA ILE A 262 10.59 -8.59 7.12
C ILE A 262 10.72 -7.25 6.37
N HIS A 263 10.26 -6.15 6.97
CA HIS A 263 10.24 -4.85 6.30
C HIS A 263 11.60 -4.14 6.32
N MET A 264 12.49 -4.47 7.24
CA MET A 264 13.90 -4.09 7.15
C MET A 264 14.57 -4.80 5.96
N GLY A 265 14.30 -6.09 5.76
CA GLY A 265 14.73 -6.84 4.58
C GLY A 265 16.20 -6.64 4.23
N SER A 266 16.47 -6.08 3.04
CA SER A 266 17.84 -5.79 2.57
C SER A 266 18.60 -4.75 3.39
N SER A 267 17.88 -3.96 4.19
CA SER A 267 18.45 -2.94 5.09
C SER A 267 18.84 -3.50 6.46
N LEU A 268 18.55 -4.76 6.78
CA LEU A 268 19.01 -5.37 8.03
C LEU A 268 20.54 -5.41 8.09
N PRO A 269 21.16 -4.95 9.20
CA PRO A 269 22.60 -5.07 9.39
C PRO A 269 23.13 -6.50 9.20
N SER A 270 22.42 -7.51 9.70
CA SER A 270 22.77 -8.92 9.51
C SER A 270 22.73 -9.36 8.04
N VAL A 271 21.73 -8.92 7.27
CA VAL A 271 21.59 -9.22 5.84
C VAL A 271 22.70 -8.57 5.05
N GLN A 272 23.04 -7.32 5.35
CA GLN A 272 24.19 -6.62 4.77
C GLN A 272 25.52 -7.31 5.11
N ALA A 273 25.61 -7.96 6.27
CA ALA A 273 26.74 -8.79 6.68
C ALA A 273 26.71 -10.21 6.07
N GLY A 274 25.75 -10.54 5.20
CA GLY A 274 25.64 -11.81 4.49
C GLY A 274 24.89 -12.92 5.24
N ILE A 275 24.18 -12.60 6.32
CA ILE A 275 23.34 -13.54 7.07
C ILE A 275 21.88 -13.35 6.62
N PRO A 276 21.28 -14.33 5.93
CA PRO A 276 19.92 -14.17 5.43
C PRO A 276 18.88 -14.24 6.56
N TYR A 277 17.76 -13.53 6.40
CA TYR A 277 16.62 -13.61 7.30
C TYR A 277 15.53 -14.51 6.69
N ARG A 278 15.38 -15.71 7.27
CA ARG A 278 14.53 -16.78 6.76
C ARG A 278 13.62 -17.34 7.83
N ILE A 279 12.42 -17.73 7.42
CA ILE A 279 11.50 -18.56 8.21
C ILE A 279 11.15 -19.80 7.38
N ILE A 280 11.38 -20.99 7.93
CA ILE A 280 10.97 -22.23 7.28
C ILE A 280 9.51 -22.52 7.64
N GLY A 281 8.67 -22.49 6.61
CA GLY A 281 7.22 -22.60 6.75
C GLY A 281 6.69 -24.01 6.55
N PHE A 282 5.37 -24.08 6.33
CA PHE A 282 4.65 -25.32 6.08
C PHE A 282 5.27 -26.13 4.93
N GLY A 283 5.45 -27.44 5.15
CA GLY A 283 6.02 -28.34 4.14
C GLY A 283 7.51 -28.11 3.84
N GLY A 284 8.23 -27.36 4.69
CA GLY A 284 9.64 -27.03 4.48
C GLY A 284 9.88 -25.88 3.51
N ALA A 285 8.84 -25.08 3.21
CA ALA A 285 8.96 -23.93 2.31
C ALA A 285 9.89 -22.86 2.91
N ILE A 286 10.91 -22.45 2.16
CA ILE A 286 11.85 -21.41 2.58
C ILE A 286 11.23 -20.05 2.27
N ASN A 287 10.90 -19.27 3.30
CA ASN A 287 10.48 -17.88 3.17
C ASN A 287 11.68 -16.99 3.48
N ASP A 288 12.38 -16.53 2.42
CA ASP A 288 13.54 -15.65 2.53
C ASP A 288 13.12 -14.20 2.29
N TRP A 289 13.32 -13.34 3.29
CA TRP A 289 12.92 -11.93 3.26
C TRP A 289 14.09 -10.98 3.06
N SER A 290 15.30 -11.49 2.81
CA SER A 290 16.52 -10.68 2.71
C SER A 290 16.56 -9.71 1.54
N THR A 291 15.73 -9.90 0.51
CA THR A 291 15.66 -8.99 -0.65
C THR A 291 14.50 -8.01 -0.58
N VAL A 292 13.68 -8.04 0.47
CA VAL A 292 12.58 -7.08 0.64
C VAL A 292 13.15 -5.67 0.77
N VAL A 293 12.59 -4.73 0.00
CA VAL A 293 12.89 -3.31 0.07
C VAL A 293 11.64 -2.56 0.51
N PHE A 294 11.72 -1.78 1.59
CA PHE A 294 10.60 -0.99 2.06
C PHE A 294 10.38 0.26 1.17
N PRO A 295 9.18 0.45 0.57
CA PRO A 295 8.97 1.47 -0.47
C PRO A 295 8.88 2.90 0.08
N ALA A 296 8.63 3.07 1.39
CA ALA A 296 8.22 4.32 2.00
C ALA A 296 9.38 5.17 2.54
N LEU A 297 10.36 5.50 1.67
CA LEU A 297 11.62 6.18 2.00
C LEU A 297 12.59 5.42 2.92
N GLY A 298 12.20 4.23 3.40
CA GLY A 298 13.02 3.34 4.22
C GLY A 298 12.31 2.87 5.49
N PRO A 299 12.80 1.79 6.12
CA PRO A 299 12.14 1.15 7.26
C PRO A 299 12.10 2.01 8.53
N GLN A 300 12.85 3.12 8.58
CA GLN A 300 12.73 4.13 9.63
C GLN A 300 11.40 4.88 9.61
N ASN A 301 10.55 4.70 8.59
CA ASN A 301 9.23 5.31 8.54
C ASN A 301 8.20 4.59 9.43
N CYS A 302 8.35 4.73 10.75
CA CYS A 302 7.42 4.17 11.75
C CYS A 302 5.95 4.47 11.41
N GLN A 303 5.65 5.70 10.98
CA GLN A 303 4.31 6.18 10.70
C GLN A 303 3.60 5.51 9.52
N MET A 304 4.28 4.71 8.70
CA MET A 304 3.58 3.90 7.69
C MET A 304 2.75 2.78 8.29
N CYS A 305 3.13 2.32 9.49
CA CYS A 305 2.40 1.30 10.24
C CYS A 305 1.77 1.90 11.51
N HIS A 306 2.51 2.78 12.18
CA HIS A 306 2.11 3.42 13.43
C HIS A 306 1.54 4.82 13.19
N GLU A 307 0.43 4.85 12.47
CA GLU A 307 -0.14 6.09 11.95
C GLU A 307 -0.73 6.98 13.03
N ASN A 308 -1.37 6.39 14.05
CA ASN A 308 -2.24 7.15 14.93
C ASN A 308 -1.64 7.36 16.32
N GLY A 309 -1.71 8.59 16.83
CA GLY A 309 -1.37 8.93 18.22
C GLY A 309 -0.02 9.65 18.41
N ALA A 310 0.77 9.83 17.35
CA ALA A 310 2.06 10.52 17.41
C ALA A 310 2.17 11.65 16.36
N PRO A 311 2.95 12.72 16.64
CA PRO A 311 3.29 13.73 15.63
C PRO A 311 4.16 13.11 14.50
N PRO A 312 4.24 13.75 13.32
CA PRO A 312 5.17 13.35 12.25
C PRO A 312 6.60 13.19 12.74
N GLN A 313 7.36 12.21 12.21
CA GLN A 313 8.80 12.16 12.51
C GLN A 313 9.44 13.46 12.00
N GLY A 314 10.05 14.24 12.89
CA GLY A 314 10.57 15.56 12.55
C GLY A 314 9.57 16.72 12.65
N GLY A 315 8.36 16.49 13.15
CA GLY A 315 7.38 17.55 13.42
C GLY A 315 6.70 18.16 12.19
N VAL A 316 7.03 17.71 10.97
CA VAL A 316 6.44 18.17 9.72
C VAL A 316 6.12 16.98 8.81
N TRP A 317 4.90 16.92 8.29
CA TRP A 317 4.53 15.94 7.27
C TRP A 317 5.17 16.31 5.92
N PRO A 318 5.68 15.33 5.14
CA PRO A 318 6.04 15.57 3.77
C PRO A 318 4.86 16.18 3.01
N PRO A 319 5.08 17.10 2.06
CA PRO A 319 3.95 17.65 1.32
C PRO A 319 3.27 16.56 0.49
N GLY A 320 1.94 16.53 0.55
CA GLY A 320 1.11 15.46 -0.03
C GLY A 320 0.87 14.26 0.89
N ALA A 321 1.63 14.10 1.98
CA ALA A 321 1.30 13.13 3.01
C ALA A 321 0.08 13.64 3.81
N LYS A 322 -0.94 12.79 3.94
CA LYS A 322 -2.12 13.12 4.76
C LYS A 322 -1.90 12.61 6.17
N ALA A 323 -2.29 13.43 7.15
CA ALA A 323 -2.49 12.94 8.50
C ALA A 323 -3.49 11.77 8.45
N PRO A 324 -3.33 10.76 9.32
CA PRO A 324 -4.23 9.63 9.36
C PRO A 324 -5.67 10.08 9.59
N ASN A 325 -6.62 9.44 8.90
CA ASN A 325 -8.05 9.70 9.07
C ASN A 325 -8.70 8.80 10.14
N ASN A 326 -7.96 7.84 10.71
CA ASN A 326 -8.48 6.87 11.66
C ASN A 326 -8.28 7.36 13.10
N PRO A 327 -9.23 7.08 14.03
CA PRO A 327 -9.03 7.35 15.44
C PRO A 327 -7.88 6.49 15.99
N PRO A 328 -7.06 6.99 16.93
CA PRO A 328 -5.95 6.22 17.46
C PRO A 328 -6.38 4.93 18.14
N PRO A 329 -5.69 3.80 17.88
CA PRO A 329 -5.81 2.61 18.71
C PRO A 329 -5.56 2.94 20.17
N VAL A 330 -6.14 2.16 21.08
CA VAL A 330 -6.03 2.40 22.54
C VAL A 330 -4.56 2.50 22.98
N ASN A 331 -3.69 1.65 22.42
CA ASN A 331 -2.26 1.63 22.68
C ASN A 331 -1.44 2.15 21.49
N GLY A 332 -1.99 3.02 20.64
CA GLY A 332 -1.35 3.48 19.40
C GLY A 332 0.01 4.20 19.57
N THR A 333 0.35 4.61 20.80
CA THR A 333 1.64 5.24 21.14
C THR A 333 2.61 4.31 21.87
N TYR A 334 2.28 3.03 22.02
CA TYR A 334 3.10 2.08 22.78
C TYR A 334 4.50 1.92 22.16
N TRP A 335 4.58 1.79 20.84
CA TRP A 335 5.84 1.80 20.07
C TRP A 335 6.77 2.99 20.38
N LEU A 336 6.19 4.14 20.73
CA LEU A 336 6.90 5.40 20.97
C LEU A 336 7.28 5.57 22.46
N THR A 337 6.51 4.97 23.37
CA THR A 337 6.62 5.23 24.81
C THR A 337 7.26 4.07 25.58
N HIS A 338 7.34 2.88 24.97
CA HIS A 338 7.84 1.65 25.59
C HIS A 338 8.96 1.02 24.75
N PRO A 339 10.12 1.70 24.57
CA PRO A 339 11.26 1.13 23.87
C PRO A 339 11.73 -0.15 24.59
N SER A 340 11.96 -1.20 23.81
CA SER A 340 12.39 -2.51 24.33
C SER A 340 13.33 -3.18 23.34
N ARG A 341 14.15 -4.11 23.83
CA ARG A 341 15.06 -4.90 22.99
C ARG A 341 14.32 -5.67 21.89
N ALA A 342 13.13 -6.19 22.20
CA ALA A 342 12.30 -6.90 21.25
C ALA A 342 11.61 -5.99 20.21
N ALA A 343 11.52 -4.67 20.47
CA ALA A 343 11.03 -3.69 19.50
C ALA A 343 12.15 -3.12 18.62
N CYS A 344 13.29 -2.76 19.23
CA CYS A 344 14.40 -2.08 18.57
C CYS A 344 15.38 -3.04 17.89
N GLY A 345 15.71 -4.15 18.55
CA GLY A 345 16.66 -5.15 18.05
C GLY A 345 16.30 -5.80 16.70
N PRO A 346 15.01 -5.93 16.32
CA PRO A 346 14.64 -6.39 14.98
C PRO A 346 15.16 -5.52 13.83
N CYS A 347 15.28 -4.21 14.02
CA CYS A 347 15.86 -3.29 13.04
C CYS A 347 17.36 -3.07 13.29
N HIS A 348 17.76 -3.01 14.56
CA HIS A 348 19.14 -2.84 15.00
C HIS A 348 19.75 -4.20 15.40
N ASP A 349 19.76 -5.15 14.46
CA ASP A 349 20.06 -6.56 14.77
C ASP A 349 21.56 -6.89 14.88
N ASP A 350 22.42 -5.89 14.70
CA ASP A 350 23.83 -5.92 15.04
C ASP A 350 24.12 -5.42 16.47
N VAL A 351 23.11 -4.86 17.16
CA VAL A 351 23.21 -4.45 18.56
C VAL A 351 23.15 -5.67 19.47
N ASN A 352 24.18 -5.83 20.31
CA ASN A 352 24.18 -6.81 21.36
C ASN A 352 23.90 -6.13 22.70
N PHE A 353 22.63 -6.12 23.11
CA PHE A 353 22.21 -5.54 24.38
C PHE A 353 22.87 -6.20 25.60
N ALA A 354 23.25 -7.48 25.55
CA ALA A 354 23.88 -8.15 26.69
C ALA A 354 25.33 -7.68 26.92
N THR A 355 26.07 -7.35 25.86
CA THR A 355 27.47 -6.92 25.95
C THR A 355 27.65 -5.41 25.79
N GLY A 356 26.61 -4.70 25.32
CA GLY A 356 26.69 -3.28 24.96
C GLY A 356 27.39 -3.01 23.63
N LYS A 357 27.82 -4.06 22.90
CA LYS A 357 28.41 -3.91 21.57
C LYS A 357 27.41 -3.21 20.64
N ASN A 358 27.89 -2.20 19.92
CA ASN A 358 27.11 -1.31 19.06
C ASN A 358 26.02 -0.50 19.79
N HIS A 359 26.08 -0.43 21.13
CA HIS A 359 25.14 0.32 21.97
C HIS A 359 25.91 1.12 23.03
N ALA A 360 26.80 2.01 22.57
CA ALA A 360 27.66 2.85 23.42
C ALA A 360 28.49 2.09 24.47
N ASN A 361 28.79 0.80 24.22
CA ASN A 361 29.42 -0.10 25.19
C ASN A 361 28.64 -0.20 26.52
N LEU A 362 27.31 -0.02 26.45
CA LEU A 362 26.40 -0.03 27.58
C LEU A 362 25.48 -1.26 27.53
N PRO A 363 25.76 -2.30 28.34
CA PRO A 363 24.87 -3.44 28.50
C PRO A 363 23.48 -3.06 29.03
N GLN A 364 22.43 -3.65 28.46
CA GLN A 364 21.04 -3.58 28.88
C GLN A 364 20.50 -5.00 29.10
N VAL A 365 20.50 -5.44 30.36
CA VAL A 365 19.98 -6.75 30.78
C VAL A 365 18.45 -6.78 30.94
N THR A 366 17.81 -5.61 31.03
CA THR A 366 16.36 -5.40 31.10
C THR A 366 15.97 -4.18 30.28
N ASP A 367 14.68 -4.02 29.98
CA ASP A 367 14.16 -2.89 29.20
C ASP A 367 13.83 -1.64 30.06
N ASN A 368 13.94 -1.75 31.40
CA ASN A 368 13.51 -0.73 32.36
C ASN A 368 14.19 0.65 32.23
N LEU A 369 15.36 0.73 31.59
CA LEU A 369 16.12 1.97 31.43
C LEU A 369 16.05 2.54 30.02
N CYS A 370 15.44 1.83 29.07
CA CYS A 370 15.43 2.24 27.66
C CYS A 370 14.79 3.62 27.48
N SER A 371 13.63 3.86 28.10
CA SER A 371 12.90 5.14 28.01
C SER A 371 13.56 6.31 28.74
N THR A 372 14.60 6.06 29.55
CA THR A 372 15.38 7.14 30.18
C THR A 372 16.28 7.84 29.16
N CYS A 373 16.78 7.12 28.16
CA CYS A 373 17.65 7.66 27.12
C CYS A 373 16.90 7.81 25.79
N HIS A 374 16.10 6.82 25.41
CA HIS A 374 15.30 6.82 24.20
C HIS A 374 13.90 7.36 24.49
N ILE A 375 13.82 8.68 24.62
CA ILE A 375 12.56 9.38 24.81
C ILE A 375 11.77 9.49 23.49
N PRO A 376 10.45 9.76 23.54
CA PRO A 376 9.66 9.96 22.33
C PRO A 376 10.22 11.01 21.36
N GLN A 377 10.54 12.20 21.87
CA GLN A 377 10.98 13.35 21.10
C GLN A 377 12.00 14.14 21.91
N GLY A 378 13.13 14.46 21.30
CA GLY A 378 14.13 15.39 21.83
C GLY A 378 14.11 16.73 21.11
N ASP A 379 15.10 17.57 21.41
CA ASP A 379 15.15 18.96 20.92
C ASP A 379 15.81 19.10 19.54
N LEU A 380 16.56 18.08 19.07
CA LEU A 380 17.34 18.14 17.84
C LEU A 380 16.98 17.01 16.88
N PRO A 381 17.07 17.22 15.54
CA PRO A 381 17.05 16.10 14.62
C PRO A 381 18.28 15.20 14.85
N PHE A 382 18.13 13.91 14.58
CA PHE A 382 19.20 12.90 14.69
C PHE A 382 19.75 12.70 16.11
N ASP A 383 19.00 13.13 17.13
CA ASP A 383 19.31 12.79 18.52
C ASP A 383 18.88 11.35 18.88
N LEU A 384 19.03 10.97 20.16
CA LEU A 384 18.72 9.62 20.63
C LEU A 384 17.22 9.37 20.86
N SER A 385 16.36 10.38 20.65
CA SER A 385 14.92 10.20 20.74
C SER A 385 14.39 9.37 19.57
N ILE A 386 13.28 8.67 19.79
CA ILE A 386 12.72 7.77 18.77
C ILE A 386 12.33 8.56 17.52
N LEU A 387 11.62 9.69 17.64
CA LEU A 387 11.25 10.50 16.48
C LEU A 387 12.44 11.25 15.87
N GLY A 388 13.41 11.68 16.69
CA GLY A 388 14.62 12.37 16.24
C GLY A 388 15.57 11.46 15.47
N ALA A 389 15.79 10.23 15.92
CA ALA A 389 16.66 9.25 15.27
C ALA A 389 16.08 8.72 13.95
N HIS A 390 14.75 8.68 13.83
CA HIS A 390 14.04 8.13 12.67
C HIS A 390 13.49 9.22 11.72
N VAL A 391 13.94 10.47 11.87
CA VAL A 391 13.55 11.55 10.95
C VAL A 391 14.29 11.44 9.62
N PHE A 392 13.57 11.69 8.53
CA PHE A 392 14.19 11.85 7.21
C PHE A 392 14.92 13.19 7.14
N PRO A 393 16.20 13.23 6.73
CA PRO A 393 16.96 14.47 6.74
C PRO A 393 16.31 15.62 5.97
N GLN A 394 15.64 15.34 4.85
CA GLN A 394 14.93 16.33 4.04
C GLN A 394 13.63 16.88 4.68
N TYR A 395 13.12 16.25 5.73
CA TYR A 395 11.95 16.70 6.50
C TYR A 395 12.28 17.05 7.94
N ALA A 396 13.57 17.09 8.28
CA ALA A 396 14.03 17.40 9.61
C ALA A 396 13.75 18.86 9.99
N PRO A 397 13.52 19.17 11.29
CA PRO A 397 13.51 20.53 11.78
C PRO A 397 14.76 21.30 11.32
N GLY A 398 14.55 22.52 10.81
CA GLY A 398 15.61 23.35 10.25
C GLY A 398 15.72 23.33 8.72
N VAL A 399 15.01 22.44 8.02
CA VAL A 399 14.85 22.50 6.56
C VAL A 399 13.76 23.54 6.21
N PRO A 400 14.10 24.65 5.51
CA PRO A 400 13.14 25.73 5.25
C PRO A 400 12.02 25.38 4.26
N GLY A 401 12.24 24.38 3.41
CA GLY A 401 11.38 24.04 2.29
C GLY A 401 11.68 24.91 1.06
N VAL A 402 11.54 24.35 -0.13
CA VAL A 402 11.51 25.09 -1.40
C VAL A 402 10.12 24.96 -2.03
N VAL A 403 9.53 26.09 -2.41
CA VAL A 403 8.18 26.17 -3.00
C VAL A 403 8.25 26.92 -4.32
N PHE A 404 7.76 26.26 -5.37
CA PHE A 404 7.63 26.83 -6.71
C PHE A 404 6.17 27.11 -7.05
N THR A 405 5.92 28.13 -7.87
CA THR A 405 4.65 28.28 -8.61
C THR A 405 4.95 28.83 -9.99
N LEU A 406 4.44 28.20 -11.04
CA LEU A 406 4.48 28.73 -12.40
C LEU A 406 3.27 29.64 -12.60
N GLN A 407 3.49 30.91 -12.94
CA GLN A 407 2.42 31.91 -13.01
C GLN A 407 1.95 32.13 -14.44
N LYS A 408 2.88 32.29 -15.39
CA LYS A 408 2.57 32.66 -16.76
C LYS A 408 3.67 32.26 -17.72
N ILE A 409 3.28 31.97 -18.96
CA ILE A 409 4.18 31.78 -20.10
C ILE A 409 3.81 32.83 -21.16
N ASP A 410 4.81 33.61 -21.58
CA ASP A 410 4.76 34.58 -22.67
C ASP A 410 5.59 34.07 -23.86
N ASN A 411 5.28 34.52 -25.08
CA ASN A 411 5.99 34.15 -26.32
C ASN A 411 6.11 32.62 -26.53
N GLY A 412 5.00 31.92 -26.31
CA GLY A 412 4.91 30.46 -26.39
C GLY A 412 4.52 29.91 -27.77
N LEU A 413 4.43 30.74 -28.81
CA LEU A 413 4.04 30.23 -30.13
C LEU A 413 5.19 29.45 -30.78
N ALA A 414 4.86 28.61 -31.77
CA ALA A 414 5.85 27.86 -32.54
C ALA A 414 6.95 28.79 -33.11
N GLY A 415 8.22 28.44 -32.87
CA GLY A 415 9.38 29.23 -33.29
C GLY A 415 9.75 30.40 -32.36
N GLU A 416 8.92 30.75 -31.38
CA GLU A 416 9.23 31.78 -30.38
C GLU A 416 10.07 31.23 -29.22
N THR A 417 10.67 32.13 -28.44
CA THR A 417 11.45 31.80 -27.23
C THR A 417 10.61 32.12 -25.98
N PRO A 418 10.07 31.11 -25.27
CA PRO A 418 9.16 31.34 -24.17
C PRO A 418 9.81 32.10 -23.02
N THR A 419 9.08 33.04 -22.43
CA THR A 419 9.42 33.68 -21.16
C THR A 419 8.48 33.18 -20.08
N VAL A 420 9.03 32.59 -19.03
CA VAL A 420 8.27 31.97 -17.94
C VAL A 420 8.40 32.84 -16.70
N THR A 421 7.26 33.25 -16.15
CA THR A 421 7.19 33.93 -14.85
C THR A 421 6.83 32.91 -13.78
N PHE A 422 7.61 32.85 -12.70
CA PHE A 422 7.43 31.91 -11.60
C PHE A 422 7.75 32.54 -10.26
N THR A 423 7.23 31.96 -9.18
CA THR A 423 7.63 32.30 -7.82
C THR A 423 8.56 31.25 -7.23
N LEU A 424 9.51 31.70 -6.42
CA LEU A 424 10.47 30.86 -5.71
C LEU A 424 10.62 31.37 -4.27
N LYS A 425 10.10 30.59 -3.32
CA LYS A 425 9.99 30.93 -1.90
C LYS A 425 10.27 29.70 -1.03
N ASN A 426 10.43 29.90 0.28
CA ASN A 426 10.40 28.81 1.25
C ASN A 426 8.99 28.60 1.85
N ASN A 427 8.83 27.62 2.74
CA ASN A 427 7.53 27.31 3.37
C ASN A 427 6.97 28.47 4.22
N ALA A 428 7.85 29.35 4.74
CA ALA A 428 7.46 30.57 5.45
C ALA A 428 7.09 31.73 4.52
N GLY A 429 7.10 31.53 3.19
CA GLY A 429 6.82 32.56 2.19
C GLY A 429 7.97 33.53 1.93
N THR A 430 9.15 33.28 2.52
CA THR A 430 10.34 34.12 2.30
C THR A 430 10.89 33.87 0.90
N PRO A 431 11.19 34.92 0.11
CA PRO A 431 11.85 34.79 -1.19
C PRO A 431 13.17 34.02 -1.13
N ILE A 432 13.41 33.17 -2.13
CA ILE A 432 14.72 32.56 -2.38
C ILE A 432 15.25 33.12 -3.71
N ASN A 433 16.48 33.65 -3.74
CA ASN A 433 17.07 34.09 -4.99
C ASN A 433 17.46 32.87 -5.85
N PRO A 434 17.18 32.88 -7.17
CA PRO A 434 17.56 31.79 -8.08
C PRO A 434 19.05 31.45 -8.03
N GLY A 435 19.92 32.46 -7.85
CA GLY A 435 21.37 32.28 -7.74
C GLY A 435 21.83 31.56 -6.47
N ASP A 436 21.00 31.50 -5.43
CA ASP A 436 21.30 30.81 -4.16
C ASP A 436 20.94 29.31 -4.23
N MET A 437 20.28 28.87 -5.31
CA MET A 437 19.91 27.46 -5.52
C MET A 437 21.12 26.66 -6.03
N ASN A 438 21.27 25.42 -5.55
CA ASN A 438 22.29 24.52 -6.07
C ASN A 438 21.92 23.99 -7.46
N LEU A 439 20.63 23.76 -7.70
CA LEU A 439 20.04 23.46 -9.00
C LEU A 439 18.70 24.21 -9.11
N LEU A 440 18.47 24.82 -10.26
CA LEU A 440 17.15 25.32 -10.63
C LEU A 440 17.03 25.22 -12.15
N ASN A 441 16.15 24.37 -12.64
CA ASN A 441 15.90 24.19 -14.06
C ASN A 441 14.44 24.48 -14.40
N LEU A 442 14.24 25.09 -15.56
CA LEU A 442 12.96 25.06 -16.25
C LEU A 442 13.05 24.06 -17.40
N VAL A 443 11.98 23.27 -17.55
CA VAL A 443 11.91 22.17 -18.52
C VAL A 443 10.75 22.41 -19.45
N LEU A 444 11.04 22.65 -20.73
CA LEU A 444 10.07 22.75 -21.80
C LEU A 444 9.85 21.37 -22.43
N GLY A 445 8.62 20.88 -22.47
CA GLY A 445 8.28 19.59 -23.07
C GLY A 445 7.02 19.63 -23.92
N GLY A 446 6.96 18.80 -24.96
CA GLY A 446 5.74 18.66 -25.75
C GLY A 446 5.86 17.78 -26.99
N PRO A 447 4.75 17.60 -27.73
CA PRO A 447 3.38 18.03 -27.37
C PRO A 447 2.81 17.21 -26.20
N THR A 448 1.82 17.73 -25.46
CA THR A 448 1.21 17.05 -24.28
C THR A 448 0.49 15.75 -24.60
N ALA A 449 0.22 15.48 -25.88
CA ALA A 449 -0.32 14.20 -26.33
C ALA A 449 0.52 13.02 -25.81
N ASP A 450 1.85 13.13 -25.88
CA ASP A 450 2.77 12.05 -25.49
C ASP A 450 4.23 12.44 -25.26
N TYR A 451 4.53 13.74 -25.17
CA TYR A 451 5.85 14.31 -24.88
C TYR A 451 7.00 13.67 -25.67
N GLN A 452 7.24 14.14 -26.89
CA GLN A 452 8.31 13.57 -27.74
C GLN A 452 9.64 14.30 -27.57
N GLN A 453 9.61 15.52 -27.03
CA GLN A 453 10.79 16.36 -26.90
C GLN A 453 10.77 17.08 -25.56
N THR A 454 11.96 17.17 -24.96
CA THR A 454 12.15 17.80 -23.66
C THR A 454 13.47 18.54 -23.65
N ILE A 455 13.42 19.81 -23.27
CA ILE A 455 14.54 20.74 -23.21
C ILE A 455 14.60 21.27 -21.79
N SER A 456 15.76 21.13 -21.14
CA SER A 456 15.99 21.63 -19.78
C SER A 456 17.05 22.72 -19.81
N GLU A 457 16.76 23.87 -19.22
CA GLU A 457 17.70 24.99 -19.11
C GLU A 457 17.88 25.45 -17.66
N ASP A 458 19.10 25.89 -17.33
CA ASP A 458 19.46 26.41 -16.02
C ASP A 458 18.86 27.82 -15.82
N ALA A 459 17.94 27.92 -14.86
CA ALA A 459 17.19 29.11 -14.53
C ALA A 459 17.76 29.90 -13.33
N ARG A 460 18.94 29.55 -12.81
CA ARG A 460 19.56 30.25 -11.66
C ARG A 460 19.92 31.71 -11.95
N LYS A 461 19.93 32.11 -13.22
CA LYS A 461 20.13 33.50 -13.68
C LYS A 461 18.82 34.23 -14.03
N ALA A 462 17.66 33.69 -13.64
CA ALA A 462 16.37 34.33 -13.86
C ALA A 462 16.34 35.75 -13.27
N ALA A 463 15.76 36.70 -14.01
CA ALA A 463 15.69 38.09 -13.61
C ALA A 463 14.45 38.36 -12.75
N GLY A 464 14.51 39.28 -11.81
CA GLY A 464 13.38 39.61 -10.93
C GLY A 464 13.81 39.83 -9.49
N GLY A 465 12.84 39.79 -8.57
CA GLY A 465 13.06 40.06 -7.15
C GLY A 465 11.83 39.78 -6.31
N ASN A 466 11.99 39.82 -4.99
CA ASN A 466 10.91 39.58 -4.02
C ASN A 466 10.14 38.25 -4.24
N GLY A 467 10.86 37.21 -4.66
CA GLY A 467 10.32 35.86 -4.80
C GLY A 467 9.52 35.64 -6.08
N THR A 468 9.54 36.59 -7.03
CA THR A 468 8.96 36.45 -8.38
C THR A 468 10.04 36.73 -9.42
N TYR A 469 10.23 35.78 -10.34
CA TYR A 469 11.32 35.80 -11.31
C TYR A 469 10.79 35.44 -12.70
N ALA A 470 11.49 35.91 -13.72
CA ALA A 470 11.23 35.63 -15.12
C ALA A 470 12.47 35.03 -15.78
N TYR A 471 12.29 33.95 -16.52
CA TYR A 471 13.33 33.31 -17.30
C TYR A 471 12.89 33.20 -18.75
N LYS A 472 13.73 33.67 -19.67
CA LYS A 472 13.53 33.51 -21.11
C LYS A 472 14.37 32.34 -21.59
N PHE A 473 13.71 31.33 -22.14
CA PHE A 473 14.39 30.19 -22.75
C PHE A 473 15.29 30.64 -23.89
N THR A 474 16.46 30.02 -23.99
CA THR A 474 17.37 30.20 -25.12
C THR A 474 16.91 29.39 -26.33
N ALA A 475 16.39 28.19 -26.09
CA ALA A 475 15.79 27.34 -27.10
C ALA A 475 14.40 27.87 -27.49
N PRO A 476 14.10 27.98 -28.79
CA PRO A 476 12.74 28.26 -29.23
C PRO A 476 11.85 27.03 -29.06
N VAL A 477 10.54 27.24 -28.93
CA VAL A 477 9.55 26.22 -29.23
C VAL A 477 9.80 25.74 -30.67
N PRO A 478 9.79 24.43 -30.97
CA PRO A 478 10.03 23.95 -32.33
C PRO A 478 9.15 24.67 -33.35
N ALA A 479 9.73 25.06 -34.49
CA ALA A 479 9.04 25.87 -35.50
C ALA A 479 7.79 25.21 -36.11
N LYS A 480 7.64 23.89 -35.94
CA LYS A 480 6.47 23.10 -36.39
C LYS A 480 5.66 22.55 -35.21
N ALA A 481 5.88 23.07 -34.00
CA ALA A 481 5.07 22.72 -32.85
C ALA A 481 3.61 23.07 -33.12
N THR A 482 2.73 22.16 -32.73
CA THR A 482 1.28 22.33 -32.77
C THR A 482 0.69 21.84 -31.46
N GLY A 483 -0.52 22.27 -31.17
CA GLY A 483 -1.23 21.89 -29.96
C GLY A 483 -0.60 22.47 -28.68
N THR A 484 -0.71 21.68 -27.61
CA THR A 484 -0.33 22.09 -26.27
C THR A 484 1.06 21.58 -25.89
N TRP A 485 1.83 22.44 -25.23
CA TRP A 485 3.15 22.19 -24.66
C TRP A 485 3.15 22.53 -23.17
N THR A 486 4.21 22.15 -22.48
CA THR A 486 4.33 22.25 -21.03
C THR A 486 5.66 22.88 -20.66
N VAL A 487 5.63 23.80 -19.69
CA VAL A 487 6.83 24.15 -18.91
C VAL A 487 6.70 23.52 -17.54
N ALA A 488 7.79 22.96 -17.04
CA ALA A 488 7.90 22.45 -15.69
C ALA A 488 9.10 23.05 -14.96
N ILE A 489 9.11 22.96 -13.63
CA ILE A 489 10.21 23.46 -12.78
C ILE A 489 10.72 22.36 -11.83
N GLU A 490 12.05 22.24 -11.74
CA GLU A 490 12.74 21.39 -10.76
C GLU A 490 13.87 22.20 -10.10
N GLY A 491 14.18 21.90 -8.84
CA GLY A 491 15.29 22.56 -8.18
C GLY A 491 15.42 22.17 -6.72
N TYR A 492 16.62 22.39 -6.18
CA TYR A 492 16.91 22.18 -4.76
C TYR A 492 17.98 23.14 -4.26
N LYS A 493 17.97 23.33 -2.94
CA LYS A 493 19.02 24.00 -2.19
C LYS A 493 19.61 23.01 -1.19
N ASN A 494 20.94 22.99 -1.06
CA ASN A 494 21.62 22.24 -0.02
C ASN A 494 21.55 23.02 1.28
N ILE A 495 21.10 22.37 2.35
CA ILE A 495 21.05 22.92 3.70
C ILE A 495 21.97 22.09 4.58
N THR A 496 22.89 22.72 5.30
CA THR A 496 23.69 22.05 6.32
C THR A 496 22.94 22.10 7.64
N LEU A 497 22.49 20.93 8.12
CA LEU A 497 21.88 20.77 9.43
C LEU A 497 22.98 20.52 10.48
N LEU A 498 22.77 21.07 11.68
CA LEU A 498 23.68 20.96 12.83
C LEU A 498 25.16 21.26 12.49
N PRO A 499 25.46 22.42 11.85
CA PRO A 499 26.82 22.74 11.42
C PRO A 499 27.79 22.80 12.61
N GLY A 500 28.97 22.20 12.44
CA GLY A 500 30.03 22.13 13.45
C GLY A 500 29.85 21.02 14.49
N THR A 501 28.85 20.13 14.33
CA THR A 501 28.61 19.00 15.24
C THR A 501 29.04 17.67 14.61
N VAL A 502 29.09 16.61 15.43
CA VAL A 502 29.40 15.24 14.95
C VAL A 502 28.27 14.62 14.10
N THR A 503 27.08 15.22 14.10
CA THR A 503 25.91 14.81 13.30
C THR A 503 25.62 15.81 12.17
N GLU A 504 26.57 16.69 11.84
CA GLU A 504 26.45 17.61 10.71
C GLU A 504 26.09 16.83 9.43
N THR A 505 24.98 17.23 8.80
CA THR A 505 24.47 16.55 7.60
C THR A 505 24.05 17.59 6.57
N VAL A 506 24.49 17.42 5.32
CA VAL A 506 24.00 18.22 4.19
C VAL A 506 22.79 17.53 3.58
N VAL A 507 21.66 18.23 3.58
CA VAL A 507 20.40 17.73 3.04
C VAL A 507 20.00 18.51 1.79
N ARG A 508 19.36 17.84 0.84
CA ARG A 508 18.76 18.49 -0.33
C ARG A 508 17.34 18.88 0.00
N ASP A 509 17.13 20.18 0.18
CA ASP A 509 15.81 20.79 0.26
C ASP A 509 15.29 20.99 -1.17
N ALA A 510 14.61 19.94 -1.67
CA ALA A 510 14.06 19.90 -3.01
C ALA A 510 12.62 20.43 -3.01
N GLY A 511 12.29 21.28 -3.99
CA GLY A 511 10.93 21.76 -4.14
C GLY A 511 10.03 20.77 -4.87
N HIS A 512 8.73 20.89 -4.65
CA HIS A 512 7.74 20.10 -5.39
C HIS A 512 7.70 20.52 -6.85
N ASN A 513 7.81 19.56 -7.77
CA ASN A 513 7.75 19.89 -9.18
C ASN A 513 6.36 20.43 -9.54
N VAL A 514 6.34 21.48 -10.36
CA VAL A 514 5.09 22.09 -10.86
C VAL A 514 5.17 22.16 -12.37
N ILE A 515 4.03 21.96 -13.04
CA ILE A 515 3.88 22.08 -14.49
C ILE A 515 2.86 23.17 -14.85
N LEU A 516 3.02 23.78 -16.02
CA LEU A 516 2.08 24.75 -16.59
C LEU A 516 1.99 24.53 -18.10
N ASN A 517 0.77 24.30 -18.58
CA ASN A 517 0.49 24.03 -20.00
C ASN A 517 0.17 25.34 -20.76
N PHE A 518 0.56 25.40 -22.03
CA PHE A 518 0.31 26.52 -22.94
C PHE A 518 0.14 26.02 -24.38
N ALA A 519 -0.55 26.80 -25.21
CA ALA A 519 -0.76 26.48 -26.62
C ALA A 519 0.35 27.07 -27.50
N THR A 520 0.72 26.36 -28.56
CA THR A 520 1.78 26.76 -29.51
C THR A 520 1.26 27.29 -30.85
N ASP A 521 -0.03 27.10 -31.13
CA ASP A 521 -0.69 27.42 -32.40
C ASP A 521 -2.10 28.03 -32.21
N ALA A 522 -2.33 28.70 -31.06
CA ALA A 522 -3.61 29.27 -30.64
C ALA A 522 -4.77 28.27 -30.48
N SER A 523 -4.51 26.96 -30.55
CA SER A 523 -5.48 25.93 -30.17
C SER A 523 -5.82 25.99 -28.67
N PRO A 524 -6.96 25.43 -28.24
CA PRO A 524 -7.27 25.27 -26.82
C PRO A 524 -6.21 24.44 -26.08
N VAL A 525 -5.81 24.90 -24.90
CA VAL A 525 -4.88 24.17 -24.02
C VAL A 525 -5.52 22.86 -23.59
N THR A 526 -4.90 21.75 -23.96
CA THR A 526 -5.31 20.38 -23.62
C THR A 526 -4.17 19.71 -22.83
N PRO A 527 -4.31 19.56 -21.50
CA PRO A 527 -3.32 18.87 -20.68
C PRO A 527 -3.08 17.42 -21.12
N HIS A 528 -1.95 16.86 -20.70
CA HIS A 528 -1.76 15.42 -20.77
C HIS A 528 -2.85 14.69 -19.98
N LEU A 529 -3.25 13.50 -20.44
CA LEU A 529 -4.24 12.70 -19.75
C LEU A 529 -3.73 12.36 -18.33
N VAL A 530 -4.58 12.57 -17.34
CA VAL A 530 -4.28 12.18 -15.96
C VAL A 530 -4.66 10.72 -15.80
N GLU A 531 -3.66 9.84 -15.91
CA GLU A 531 -3.87 8.40 -15.77
C GLU A 531 -3.71 7.94 -14.32
N PHE A 532 -2.87 8.62 -13.56
CA PHE A 532 -2.59 8.35 -12.16
C PHE A 532 -2.40 9.67 -11.41
N ASP A 533 -2.43 9.60 -10.09
CA ASP A 533 -2.04 10.72 -9.23
C ASP A 533 -0.99 10.30 -8.20
N ASN A 534 -0.31 11.30 -7.64
CA ASN A 534 0.72 11.06 -6.64
C ASN A 534 0.19 10.52 -5.31
N ALA A 535 -1.09 10.69 -5.00
CA ALA A 535 -1.66 10.18 -3.76
C ALA A 535 -1.72 8.65 -3.77
N HIS A 536 -2.04 8.05 -4.92
CA HIS A 536 -1.99 6.60 -5.13
C HIS A 536 -0.56 6.06 -4.95
N CYS A 537 0.44 6.70 -5.57
CA CYS A 537 1.85 6.34 -5.38
C CYS A 537 2.27 6.44 -3.91
N ASN A 538 1.91 7.54 -3.25
CA ASN A 538 2.33 7.85 -1.88
C ASN A 538 1.58 7.04 -0.82
N ALA A 539 0.51 6.31 -1.18
CA ALA A 539 -0.09 5.31 -0.30
C ALA A 539 0.93 4.23 0.12
N CYS A 540 1.87 3.89 -0.77
CA CYS A 540 2.99 3.00 -0.50
C CYS A 540 4.31 3.74 -0.29
N HIS A 541 4.60 4.75 -1.09
CA HIS A 541 5.91 5.41 -1.11
C HIS A 541 6.11 6.50 -0.07
N TYR A 542 5.05 6.90 0.66
CA TYR A 542 5.00 8.03 1.59
C TYR A 542 5.24 9.40 0.94
N SER A 543 6.36 9.56 0.26
CA SER A 543 6.68 10.67 -0.62
C SER A 543 7.59 10.15 -1.74
N LEU A 544 7.00 9.76 -2.87
CA LEU A 544 7.73 9.27 -4.02
C LEU A 544 8.68 10.36 -4.52
N SER A 545 9.98 10.06 -4.51
CA SER A 545 10.99 10.95 -5.07
C SER A 545 12.12 10.16 -5.72
N ALA A 546 12.63 10.68 -6.82
CA ALA A 546 13.67 10.07 -7.64
C ALA A 546 14.72 11.10 -8.06
N HIS A 547 15.80 10.62 -8.69
CA HIS A 547 16.90 11.44 -9.19
C HIS A 547 17.60 12.28 -8.11
N GLY A 548 17.68 11.75 -6.89
CA GLY A 548 18.27 12.46 -5.75
C GLY A 548 17.35 13.55 -5.20
N THR A 549 16.09 13.16 -4.98
CA THR A 549 14.94 13.89 -4.38
C THR A 549 14.29 15.02 -5.19
N ILE A 550 14.88 15.39 -6.32
CA ILE A 550 14.45 16.57 -7.11
C ILE A 550 13.22 16.33 -7.99
N ARG A 551 12.84 15.07 -8.19
CA ARG A 551 11.70 14.66 -9.03
C ARG A 551 10.71 13.88 -8.20
N ASN A 552 9.58 14.49 -7.91
CA ASN A 552 8.62 14.05 -6.90
C ASN A 552 7.16 14.22 -7.34
N GLU A 553 6.91 14.46 -8.63
CA GLU A 553 5.57 14.57 -9.20
C GLU A 553 5.42 13.69 -10.45
N GLY A 554 4.35 12.89 -10.49
CA GLY A 554 4.07 11.92 -11.54
C GLY A 554 3.93 12.57 -12.91
N GLN A 555 3.18 13.68 -12.95
CA GLN A 555 3.00 14.46 -14.19
C GLN A 555 4.30 15.09 -14.68
N TYR A 556 5.27 15.33 -13.78
CA TYR A 556 6.60 15.79 -14.14
C TYR A 556 7.44 14.67 -14.77
N CYS A 557 7.36 13.45 -14.23
CA CYS A 557 8.14 12.30 -14.69
C CYS A 557 7.92 12.01 -16.19
N ILE A 558 6.67 12.10 -16.66
CA ILE A 558 6.28 11.76 -18.04
C ILE A 558 6.96 12.64 -19.08
N LEU A 559 7.37 13.88 -18.74
CA LEU A 559 8.11 14.74 -19.67
C LEU A 559 9.40 14.06 -20.15
N CYS A 560 10.05 13.26 -19.32
CA CYS A 560 11.27 12.53 -19.69
C CYS A 560 11.01 11.05 -19.97
N HIS A 561 10.08 10.45 -19.21
CA HIS A 561 9.69 9.04 -19.31
C HIS A 561 8.56 8.86 -20.33
N ASN A 562 8.87 9.17 -21.59
CA ASN A 562 7.93 9.16 -22.70
C ASN A 562 8.07 7.91 -23.60
N PRO A 563 7.13 7.65 -24.54
CA PRO A 563 7.11 6.43 -25.36
C PRO A 563 8.39 6.14 -26.14
N THR A 564 9.16 7.16 -26.51
CA THR A 564 10.39 6.98 -27.31
C THR A 564 11.66 6.99 -26.46
N ALA A 565 11.54 7.28 -25.16
CA ALA A 565 12.67 7.44 -24.26
C ALA A 565 13.27 6.08 -23.87
N THR A 566 14.60 6.02 -23.93
CA THR A 566 15.39 4.87 -23.49
C THR A 566 16.58 5.34 -22.66
N ASP A 567 17.19 4.43 -21.92
CA ASP A 567 18.43 4.71 -21.17
C ASP A 567 19.70 4.71 -22.03
N GLN A 568 19.57 4.65 -23.37
CA GLN A 568 20.67 4.55 -24.34
C GLN A 568 21.79 5.58 -24.09
N ALA A 569 21.44 6.80 -23.72
CA ALA A 569 22.40 7.88 -23.48
C ALA A 569 23.28 7.66 -22.24
N GLN A 570 22.84 6.82 -21.30
CA GLN A 570 23.56 6.54 -20.05
C GLN A 570 24.11 5.10 -20.00
N ARG A 571 23.58 4.20 -20.84
CA ARG A 571 23.94 2.80 -20.86
C ARG A 571 25.30 2.57 -21.55
N PRO A 572 26.24 1.84 -20.92
CA PRO A 572 27.50 1.46 -21.54
C PRO A 572 27.30 0.62 -22.81
N ALA A 573 28.19 0.78 -23.80
CA ALA A 573 28.09 0.07 -25.09
C ALA A 573 28.05 -1.46 -24.93
N GLY A 574 28.79 -2.02 -23.97
CA GLY A 574 28.80 -3.46 -23.68
C GLY A 574 27.53 -3.99 -23.00
N GLN A 575 26.60 -3.12 -22.61
CA GLN A 575 25.35 -3.47 -21.93
C GLN A 575 24.11 -3.25 -22.82
N LEU A 576 24.32 -2.94 -24.11
CA LEU A 576 23.25 -2.79 -25.10
C LEU A 576 22.56 -4.13 -25.40
N PRO A 577 21.29 -4.13 -25.84
CA PRO A 577 20.46 -2.96 -26.21
C PRO A 577 19.97 -2.11 -25.01
N ALA A 578 19.46 -0.91 -25.31
CA ALA A 578 18.91 0.00 -24.30
C ALA A 578 17.60 -0.48 -23.68
N GLN A 579 17.33 -0.03 -22.46
CA GLN A 579 16.09 -0.26 -21.73
C GLN A 579 15.11 0.87 -22.00
N ALA A 580 13.86 0.52 -22.33
CA ALA A 580 12.76 1.48 -22.37
C ALA A 580 12.58 2.13 -21.01
N ILE A 581 12.35 3.44 -20.98
CA ILE A 581 12.01 4.17 -19.77
C ILE A 581 10.70 4.95 -19.94
N ASP A 582 9.87 4.56 -20.91
CA ASP A 582 8.48 4.98 -21.03
C ASP A 582 7.72 4.72 -19.71
N MET A 583 6.90 5.68 -19.26
CA MET A 583 6.33 5.65 -17.90
C MET A 583 5.44 4.42 -17.64
N PRO A 584 4.43 4.08 -18.47
CA PRO A 584 3.65 2.85 -18.29
C PRO A 584 4.50 1.58 -18.29
N VAL A 585 5.42 1.42 -19.24
CA VAL A 585 6.33 0.26 -19.28
C VAL A 585 7.17 0.22 -18.01
N MET A 586 7.83 1.31 -17.64
CA MET A 586 8.75 1.35 -16.50
C MET A 586 8.05 1.03 -15.19
N VAL A 587 6.90 1.66 -14.90
CA VAL A 587 6.18 1.45 -13.64
C VAL A 587 5.67 0.02 -13.54
N HIS A 588 5.05 -0.52 -14.60
CA HIS A 588 4.59 -1.91 -14.61
C HIS A 588 5.75 -2.90 -14.47
N ARG A 589 6.89 -2.65 -15.12
CA ARG A 589 8.09 -3.50 -15.02
C ARG A 589 8.69 -3.50 -13.63
N ILE A 590 8.84 -2.33 -13.01
CA ILE A 590 9.36 -2.20 -11.65
C ILE A 590 8.48 -2.97 -10.66
N HIS A 591 7.16 -2.78 -10.73
CA HIS A 591 6.26 -3.41 -9.77
C HIS A 591 5.96 -4.87 -10.11
N THR A 592 6.17 -5.32 -11.35
CA THR A 592 6.18 -6.76 -11.67
C THR A 592 7.39 -7.45 -11.06
N GLY A 593 8.56 -6.79 -11.05
CA GLY A 593 9.72 -7.22 -10.27
C GLY A 593 10.09 -8.69 -10.45
N GLU A 594 10.23 -9.42 -9.34
CA GLU A 594 10.66 -10.84 -9.37
C GLU A 594 9.67 -11.77 -10.09
N ASP A 595 8.38 -11.43 -10.10
CA ASP A 595 7.36 -12.21 -10.82
C ASP A 595 7.54 -12.14 -12.35
N ALA A 596 8.29 -11.14 -12.85
CA ALA A 596 8.63 -11.06 -14.27
C ALA A 596 9.56 -12.22 -14.69
N ILE A 597 10.31 -12.80 -13.73
CA ILE A 597 11.29 -13.87 -13.95
C ILE A 597 10.59 -15.19 -14.26
N ALA A 598 9.41 -15.44 -13.69
CA ALA A 598 8.63 -16.65 -13.97
C ALA A 598 8.15 -16.73 -15.43
N GLY A 599 8.06 -15.60 -16.14
CA GLY A 599 7.75 -15.50 -17.58
C GLY A 599 8.95 -15.74 -18.51
N GLY A 600 10.17 -15.88 -17.98
CA GLY A 600 11.35 -16.41 -18.68
C GLY A 600 12.04 -15.51 -19.70
N GLN A 601 11.54 -14.33 -20.03
CA GLN A 601 12.22 -13.40 -20.95
C GLN A 601 11.85 -11.94 -20.66
N LEU A 602 12.82 -11.04 -20.84
CA LEU A 602 12.85 -9.61 -20.48
C LEU A 602 13.41 -9.27 -19.09
N THR A 603 13.85 -10.23 -18.28
CA THR A 603 14.63 -9.98 -17.05
C THR A 603 16.14 -10.09 -17.34
N PRO A 604 17.01 -9.31 -16.67
CA PRO A 604 16.71 -8.32 -15.63
C PRO A 604 16.17 -6.98 -16.19
N TYR A 605 15.39 -6.23 -15.40
CA TYR A 605 14.97 -4.86 -15.71
C TYR A 605 15.92 -3.87 -15.02
N ILE A 606 16.98 -3.49 -15.74
CA ILE A 606 18.04 -2.61 -15.24
C ILE A 606 17.99 -1.29 -16.00
N VAL A 607 17.97 -0.16 -15.29
CA VAL A 607 18.01 1.18 -15.86
C VAL A 607 19.32 1.87 -15.51
N TYR A 608 20.08 2.29 -16.53
CA TYR A 608 21.28 3.11 -16.33
C TYR A 608 20.89 4.58 -16.22
N GLY A 609 21.21 5.18 -15.08
CA GLY A 609 20.93 6.58 -14.81
C GLY A 609 22.15 7.48 -14.98
N ARG A 610 21.94 8.78 -14.78
CA ARG A 610 23.04 9.77 -14.74
C ARG A 610 24.03 9.43 -13.63
N GLY A 611 25.28 9.88 -13.78
CA GLY A 611 26.35 9.65 -12.79
C GLY A 611 26.80 8.19 -12.71
N ALA A 612 26.63 7.42 -13.79
CA ALA A 612 26.94 5.98 -13.85
C ALA A 612 26.16 5.13 -12.82
N SER A 613 24.97 5.59 -12.41
CA SER A 613 24.08 4.81 -11.55
C SER A 613 23.52 3.60 -12.30
N VAL A 614 23.51 2.45 -11.63
CA VAL A 614 22.91 1.20 -12.12
C VAL A 614 21.75 0.88 -11.19
N ASN A 615 20.53 0.91 -11.71
CA ASN A 615 19.31 0.71 -10.93
C ASN A 615 18.67 -0.60 -11.39
N ASP A 616 18.81 -1.64 -10.58
CA ASP A 616 18.19 -2.95 -10.85
C ASP A 616 16.88 -3.06 -10.07
N PHE A 617 15.79 -3.29 -10.81
CA PHE A 617 14.46 -3.47 -10.22
C PHE A 617 13.94 -4.90 -10.38
N SER A 618 14.81 -5.83 -10.76
CA SER A 618 14.42 -7.22 -11.06
C SER A 618 13.97 -8.00 -9.82
N ASP A 619 14.46 -7.61 -8.65
CA ASP A 619 14.16 -8.28 -7.37
C ASP A 619 13.08 -7.54 -6.55
N VAL A 620 12.42 -6.53 -7.14
CA VAL A 620 11.34 -5.81 -6.46
C VAL A 620 10.21 -6.78 -6.14
N ARG A 621 9.72 -6.70 -4.90
CA ARG A 621 8.59 -7.49 -4.42
C ARG A 621 7.41 -6.59 -4.16
N TYR A 622 6.37 -6.70 -4.98
CA TYR A 622 5.17 -5.90 -4.80
C TYR A 622 4.29 -6.49 -3.69
N PRO A 623 3.96 -5.71 -2.64
CA PRO A 623 3.28 -6.24 -1.45
C PRO A 623 1.78 -6.52 -1.65
N GLY A 624 1.15 -5.87 -2.63
CA GLY A 624 -0.27 -6.01 -2.94
C GLY A 624 -0.55 -6.97 -4.09
N ASP A 625 -1.78 -6.96 -4.59
CA ASP A 625 -2.16 -7.69 -5.80
C ASP A 625 -2.21 -6.73 -6.99
N ARG A 626 -1.31 -6.92 -7.95
CA ARG A 626 -1.15 -6.06 -9.14
C ARG A 626 -2.36 -6.05 -10.06
N ARG A 627 -3.29 -6.98 -9.88
CA ARG A 627 -4.56 -7.00 -10.62
C ARG A 627 -5.51 -5.88 -10.16
N ASN A 628 -5.28 -5.29 -8.99
CA ASN A 628 -6.00 -4.09 -8.58
C ASN A 628 -5.44 -2.85 -9.29
N CYS A 629 -5.94 -2.58 -10.50
CA CYS A 629 -5.48 -1.44 -11.29
C CYS A 629 -5.70 -0.09 -10.58
N ASP A 630 -6.76 0.02 -9.78
CA ASP A 630 -7.15 1.25 -9.08
C ASP A 630 -6.17 1.59 -7.94
N THR A 631 -5.24 0.70 -7.59
CA THR A 631 -4.13 1.04 -6.70
C THR A 631 -3.24 2.14 -7.29
N CYS A 632 -3.19 2.30 -8.62
CA CYS A 632 -2.40 3.33 -9.29
C CYS A 632 -3.22 4.18 -10.27
N HIS A 633 -4.17 3.57 -10.98
CA HIS A 633 -4.96 4.23 -12.00
C HIS A 633 -6.12 5.03 -11.42
N THR A 634 -6.43 6.16 -12.05
CA THR A 634 -7.58 7.01 -11.71
C THR A 634 -8.57 7.05 -12.86
N ASN A 635 -9.86 7.21 -12.54
CA ASN A 635 -10.93 7.42 -13.52
C ASN A 635 -11.02 6.37 -14.64
N GLY A 636 -10.62 5.12 -14.36
CA GLY A 636 -10.64 4.04 -15.36
C GLY A 636 -9.58 4.22 -16.46
N SER A 637 -8.47 4.92 -16.18
CA SER A 637 -7.41 5.17 -17.17
C SER A 637 -6.67 3.91 -17.64
N GLN A 638 -6.82 2.79 -16.93
CA GLN A 638 -6.30 1.47 -17.31
C GLN A 638 -7.08 0.81 -18.46
N GLN A 639 -8.26 1.34 -18.81
CA GLN A 639 -9.13 0.72 -19.81
C GLN A 639 -8.63 0.96 -21.23
N VAL A 640 -9.05 0.08 -22.15
CA VAL A 640 -8.79 0.20 -23.59
C VAL A 640 -10.08 0.55 -24.36
N PRO A 641 -9.99 1.26 -25.50
CA PRO A 641 -8.77 1.70 -26.18
C PRO A 641 -8.09 2.86 -25.46
N VAL A 642 -6.75 2.88 -25.51
CA VAL A 642 -5.98 4.06 -25.09
C VAL A 642 -6.26 5.23 -26.05
N PRO A 643 -6.05 6.50 -25.64
CA PRO A 643 -6.28 7.64 -26.52
C PRO A 643 -5.54 7.52 -27.85
N ALA A 644 -6.22 7.81 -28.97
CA ALA A 644 -5.62 7.75 -30.31
C ALA A 644 -4.45 8.74 -30.53
N THR A 645 -4.26 9.67 -29.60
CA THR A 645 -3.11 10.58 -29.56
C THR A 645 -1.82 9.90 -29.10
N ARG A 646 -1.91 8.68 -28.54
CA ARG A 646 -0.75 7.93 -28.08
C ARG A 646 0.08 7.42 -29.27
N ILE A 647 1.40 7.55 -29.16
CA ILE A 647 2.34 7.13 -30.19
C ILE A 647 2.91 5.75 -29.88
N GLN A 648 3.64 5.20 -30.85
CA GLN A 648 4.32 3.91 -30.68
C GLN A 648 5.44 4.00 -29.64
N VAL A 649 5.58 2.95 -28.82
CA VAL A 649 6.58 2.84 -27.78
C VAL A 649 7.84 2.16 -28.32
N THR A 650 9.01 2.75 -28.04
CA THR A 650 10.33 2.19 -28.35
C THR A 650 10.83 1.36 -27.18
N ASN A 651 10.90 0.05 -27.37
CA ASN A 651 11.39 -0.88 -26.36
C ASN A 651 12.42 -1.85 -26.94
N PRO A 652 13.70 -1.44 -27.04
CA PRO A 652 14.74 -2.20 -27.73
C PRO A 652 15.03 -3.59 -27.12
N ARG A 653 14.60 -3.83 -25.88
CA ARG A 653 14.73 -5.12 -25.20
C ARG A 653 13.50 -6.02 -25.36
N ALA A 654 12.36 -5.49 -25.78
CA ALA A 654 11.18 -6.30 -26.09
C ALA A 654 11.38 -7.15 -27.35
N PHE A 655 10.55 -8.17 -27.52
CA PHE A 655 10.57 -9.01 -28.72
C PHE A 655 10.18 -8.27 -30.00
N VAL A 656 9.38 -7.21 -29.87
CA VAL A 656 8.95 -6.34 -30.96
C VAL A 656 9.19 -4.90 -30.54
N THR A 657 9.76 -4.12 -31.45
CA THR A 657 9.95 -2.69 -31.27
C THR A 657 10.01 -1.99 -32.63
N PRO A 658 9.39 -0.80 -32.79
CA PRO A 658 8.44 -0.20 -31.85
C PRO A 658 7.14 -1.01 -31.77
N MET A 659 6.33 -0.76 -30.75
CA MET A 659 5.03 -1.43 -30.56
C MET A 659 3.94 -0.42 -30.21
N GLY A 660 2.69 -0.81 -30.43
CA GLY A 660 1.56 0.04 -30.07
C GLY A 660 1.49 0.28 -28.56
N PRO A 661 0.91 1.42 -28.14
CA PRO A 661 0.86 1.82 -26.73
C PRO A 661 0.12 0.79 -25.86
N THR A 662 -0.93 0.16 -26.37
CA THR A 662 -1.67 -0.87 -25.63
C THR A 662 -0.81 -2.12 -25.46
N ALA A 663 -0.20 -2.61 -26.53
CA ALA A 663 0.69 -3.77 -26.52
C ALA A 663 1.88 -3.55 -25.58
N ALA A 664 2.47 -2.34 -25.56
CA ALA A 664 3.54 -1.98 -24.64
C ALA A 664 3.12 -2.07 -23.18
N ALA A 665 1.97 -1.49 -22.82
CA ALA A 665 1.46 -1.49 -21.46
C ALA A 665 1.14 -2.92 -20.97
N CYS A 666 0.46 -3.73 -21.79
CA CYS A 666 0.10 -5.11 -21.43
C CYS A 666 1.33 -6.01 -21.30
N THR A 667 2.27 -5.93 -22.24
CA THR A 667 3.46 -6.80 -22.27
C THR A 667 4.55 -6.37 -21.29
N ALA A 668 4.34 -5.25 -20.58
CA ALA A 668 5.15 -4.90 -19.42
C ALA A 668 4.92 -5.90 -18.27
N CYS A 669 3.69 -6.37 -18.05
CA CYS A 669 3.37 -7.40 -17.05
C CYS A 669 3.29 -8.81 -17.67
N HIS A 670 2.70 -8.94 -18.86
CA HIS A 670 2.52 -10.20 -19.59
C HIS A 670 3.70 -10.42 -20.55
N THR A 671 4.82 -10.86 -19.98
CA THR A 671 6.13 -10.82 -20.64
C THR A 671 6.42 -12.03 -21.53
N ASP A 672 5.55 -13.04 -21.52
CA ASP A 672 5.77 -14.27 -22.28
C ASP A 672 5.66 -14.04 -23.79
N LYS A 673 6.43 -14.82 -24.55
CA LYS A 673 6.50 -14.68 -26.02
C LYS A 673 5.14 -14.88 -26.70
N SER A 674 4.27 -15.74 -26.13
CA SER A 674 2.92 -15.97 -26.65
C SER A 674 2.02 -14.75 -26.51
N ALA A 675 2.08 -14.04 -25.38
CA ALA A 675 1.37 -12.79 -25.18
C ALA A 675 1.81 -11.75 -26.23
N VAL A 676 3.12 -11.61 -26.48
CA VAL A 676 3.60 -10.69 -27.52
C VAL A 676 3.18 -11.12 -28.93
N ALA A 677 3.19 -12.42 -29.24
CA ALA A 677 2.67 -12.90 -30.52
C ALA A 677 1.18 -12.59 -30.69
N HIS A 678 0.39 -12.73 -29.62
CA HIS A 678 -1.03 -12.38 -29.61
C HIS A 678 -1.26 -10.88 -29.85
N THR A 679 -0.46 -9.98 -29.25
CA THR A 679 -0.60 -8.54 -29.51
C THR A 679 -0.29 -8.21 -30.96
N GLN A 680 0.72 -8.84 -31.58
CA GLN A 680 1.03 -8.66 -33.00
C GLN A 680 -0.09 -9.14 -33.93
N LEU A 681 -0.72 -10.28 -33.63
CA LEU A 681 -1.85 -10.78 -34.42
C LEU A 681 -3.05 -9.83 -34.40
N ASN A 682 -3.21 -9.04 -33.33
CA ASN A 682 -4.27 -8.05 -33.16
C ASN A 682 -3.80 -6.62 -33.46
N THR A 683 -2.69 -6.47 -34.20
CA THR A 683 -2.18 -5.18 -34.64
C THR A 683 -2.08 -5.17 -36.17
N SER A 684 -2.92 -4.35 -36.81
CA SER A 684 -2.85 -4.12 -38.24
C SER A 684 -1.80 -3.05 -38.55
N PRO A 685 -0.87 -3.29 -39.50
CA PRO A 685 0.03 -2.23 -39.99
C PRO A 685 -0.71 -1.02 -40.59
N ALA A 686 -1.95 -1.21 -41.06
CA ALA A 686 -2.74 -0.14 -41.69
C ALA A 686 -3.71 0.56 -40.73
N PHE A 687 -4.22 -0.15 -39.73
CA PHE A 687 -5.31 0.34 -38.86
C PHE A 687 -4.93 0.44 -37.37
N GLY A 688 -3.74 -0.03 -36.98
CA GLY A 688 -3.29 -0.04 -35.59
C GLY A 688 -3.83 -1.21 -34.78
N GLU A 689 -3.86 -1.03 -33.46
CA GLU A 689 -4.27 -2.03 -32.48
C GLU A 689 -5.80 -2.20 -32.46
N SER A 690 -6.27 -3.45 -32.39
CA SER A 690 -7.69 -3.77 -32.22
C SER A 690 -7.97 -4.43 -30.86
N CYS A 691 -7.21 -4.04 -29.83
CA CYS A 691 -7.27 -4.64 -28.50
C CYS A 691 -8.62 -4.44 -27.81
N ASP A 692 -9.26 -3.30 -28.04
CA ASP A 692 -10.55 -2.90 -27.49
C ASP A 692 -11.71 -3.83 -27.88
N VAL A 693 -11.61 -4.49 -29.04
CA VAL A 693 -12.59 -5.48 -29.49
C VAL A 693 -12.79 -6.59 -28.44
N CYS A 694 -11.70 -7.04 -27.80
CA CYS A 694 -11.73 -8.12 -26.81
C CYS A 694 -11.57 -7.63 -25.37
N HIS A 695 -10.81 -6.55 -25.17
CA HIS A 695 -10.41 -6.05 -23.85
C HIS A 695 -11.07 -4.72 -23.47
N GLY A 696 -11.89 -4.14 -24.34
CA GLY A 696 -12.70 -2.96 -24.03
C GLY A 696 -13.66 -3.20 -22.87
N THR A 697 -14.13 -2.13 -22.24
CA THR A 697 -14.92 -2.18 -20.99
C THR A 697 -16.18 -3.05 -21.04
N THR A 698 -16.77 -3.24 -22.23
CA THR A 698 -17.98 -4.05 -22.43
C THR A 698 -17.70 -5.42 -23.05
N SER A 699 -16.44 -5.72 -23.34
CA SER A 699 -16.01 -6.90 -24.06
C SER A 699 -15.90 -8.12 -23.14
N THR A 700 -15.91 -9.33 -23.72
CA THR A 700 -15.91 -10.59 -22.95
C THR A 700 -14.69 -10.75 -22.05
N PHE A 701 -13.56 -10.20 -22.46
CA PHE A 701 -12.27 -10.21 -21.75
C PHE A 701 -11.82 -8.80 -21.37
N SER A 702 -12.78 -7.93 -20.98
CA SER A 702 -12.48 -6.57 -20.52
C SER A 702 -11.39 -6.57 -19.45
N VAL A 703 -10.59 -5.49 -19.41
CA VAL A 703 -9.50 -5.34 -18.42
C VAL A 703 -9.99 -5.61 -17.00
N ASP A 704 -11.12 -5.02 -16.59
CA ASP A 704 -11.70 -5.25 -15.26
C ASP A 704 -12.03 -6.72 -15.01
N LYS A 705 -12.62 -7.40 -16.01
CA LYS A 705 -13.10 -8.77 -15.84
C LYS A 705 -11.97 -9.78 -15.73
N VAL A 706 -10.90 -9.62 -16.51
CA VAL A 706 -9.77 -10.56 -16.48
C VAL A 706 -8.84 -10.33 -15.29
N HIS A 707 -8.88 -9.15 -14.69
CA HIS A 707 -8.16 -8.83 -13.46
C HIS A 707 -9.01 -8.99 -12.18
N ALA A 708 -10.31 -9.28 -12.31
CA ALA A 708 -11.20 -9.50 -11.18
C ALA A 708 -10.75 -10.67 -10.27
N ARG A 709 -10.94 -10.49 -8.97
CA ARG A 709 -10.46 -11.35 -7.88
C ARG A 709 -11.61 -11.99 -7.11
N ALA A 710 -11.27 -13.03 -6.34
CA ALA A 710 -12.17 -13.55 -5.32
C ALA A 710 -12.20 -12.60 -4.11
N LEU A 711 -13.35 -12.52 -3.44
CA LEU A 711 -13.56 -11.72 -2.22
C LEU A 711 -12.70 -12.19 -1.05
#